data_AF-A0A832X4E7-F1
#
_entry.id   AF-A0A832X4E7-F1
#
_cell.length_a   1.000
_cell.length_b   1.000
_cell.length_c   1.000
_cell.angle_alpha   90.00
_cell.angle_beta   90.00
_cell.angle_gamma   90.00
#
_symmetry.space_group_name_H-M   'P 1'
#
loop_
_entity.id
_entity.type
_entity.pdbx_description
1 polymer ?
#
loop_
_entity_poly.entity_id
_entity_poly.type
_entity_poly.pdbx_seq_one_letter_code
_entity_poly.pdbx_strand_id
1 'polypeptide(L)'
;MDKIMKKIRYDPLYRVIEETDEMRVVEGTFKPMFDRLKRINNLGLIPEVFGMARYPKYEHQLGAIHQVNCLLEIVDEKIIREKYRIPLQLSSIFLHTGHFPYTYSTERSLLLASNLGKKSDDNNVRKYVAEKVNKVLIKVGYEEEEQQEVLDNLLSIEDYKKLYRYLSSENIIDKWSTLKKKLQGLEDNQLEIIVKNLIDTESHGYKYLNLADKADYVQRDALYFGAVKIDVSPQHLYREASMYNPKFSVSEEKLIESNLEYLNERFYEHENVLFFSRLYEKILASLIISKSFNKKWLENYTDDQFKRLITENIDAKNEKVKLPPVWVKRAKDLFENKVSYTNILHLKIPFQKEKTSIDVEYELIKKKRSDRGLLSYPYETGILVTIDYLKSEDLFVHPNSRLYSIHVFQDDSNKQLVELLKIVDHISYHLAIHDIEIIRRSIGKEFSWTKEIRYDNGAIISAIVEAILKLETDKYKEGEFVEKYLQALSNISTFKELWNNFHNQFIWKEQIVYFIKEHKGEDNKSEMYEYFIRGLLDLPVKLLQYQSTKKYMQDIYDTLLTSIPQENSNEKKGNIFEALWLIKKLQTEKGDFQLFFNGMVVVDLEKPKKEQDENEFDVIELIINKEGKAECWIYACSIADNYRQKNQEQITKLTDYIHQVFSDAIINTRYVIPKDKNNQNWNPREIDAGRNFVGD
;
A
#
# COMPACT_ATOMS: atom_id res chain seq x y z
N MET A 1 18.94 -42.50 -42.34
CA MET A 1 18.75 -41.37 -41.42
C MET A 1 17.28 -41.35 -41.05
N ASP A 2 16.90 -42.08 -40.01
CA ASP A 2 15.54 -41.99 -39.49
C ASP A 2 15.38 -40.63 -38.83
N LYS A 3 14.50 -39.81 -39.40
CA LYS A 3 14.10 -38.52 -38.85
C LYS A 3 13.38 -38.84 -37.53
N ILE A 4 14.09 -38.77 -36.40
CA ILE A 4 13.46 -38.88 -35.08
C ILE A 4 12.39 -37.78 -35.04
N MET A 5 11.13 -38.20 -35.13
CA MET A 5 9.99 -37.29 -35.13
C MET A 5 9.97 -36.62 -33.76
N LYS A 6 10.35 -35.34 -33.71
CA LYS A 6 10.33 -34.56 -32.47
C LYS A 6 8.93 -34.64 -31.86
N LYS A 7 8.86 -35.02 -30.59
CA LYS A 7 7.58 -35.02 -29.87
C LYS A 7 7.20 -33.58 -29.55
N ILE A 8 5.93 -33.27 -29.75
CA ILE A 8 5.39 -31.91 -29.59
C ILE A 8 4.25 -31.90 -28.60
N ARG A 9 4.08 -30.77 -27.90
CA ARG A 9 2.91 -30.45 -27.08
C ARG A 9 2.19 -29.25 -27.66
N TYR A 10 0.86 -29.25 -27.54
CA TYR A 10 0.08 -28.07 -27.83
C TYR A 10 0.09 -27.13 -26.62
N ASP A 11 0.30 -25.85 -26.88
CA ASP A 11 0.29 -24.80 -25.88
C ASP A 11 -0.57 -23.62 -26.37
N PRO A 12 -1.45 -23.03 -25.54
CA PRO A 12 -2.31 -21.93 -25.98
C PRO A 12 -1.57 -20.67 -26.42
N LEU A 13 -0.40 -20.40 -25.85
CA LEU A 13 0.41 -19.22 -26.16
C LEU A 13 1.32 -19.48 -27.36
N TYR A 14 2.11 -20.56 -27.33
CA TYR A 14 3.11 -20.84 -28.37
C TYR A 14 2.61 -21.72 -29.51
N ARG A 15 1.36 -22.22 -29.43
CA ARG A 15 0.74 -23.23 -30.32
C ARG A 15 1.38 -24.59 -30.20
N VAL A 16 2.71 -24.67 -30.33
CA VAL A 16 3.49 -25.90 -30.29
C VAL A 16 4.77 -25.69 -29.48
N ILE A 17 5.04 -26.58 -28.53
CA ILE A 17 6.30 -26.67 -27.79
C ILE A 17 6.97 -28.00 -28.14
N GLU A 18 8.24 -27.96 -28.51
CA GLU A 18 9.05 -29.16 -28.71
C GLU A 18 9.48 -29.77 -27.35
N GLU A 19 9.30 -31.08 -27.19
CA GLU A 19 9.74 -31.78 -25.99
C GLU A 19 11.21 -32.20 -26.10
N THR A 20 12.01 -31.84 -25.10
CA THR A 20 13.38 -32.35 -24.96
C THR A 20 13.40 -33.70 -24.23
N ASP A 21 14.49 -34.45 -24.36
CA ASP A 21 14.66 -35.73 -23.66
C ASP A 21 14.72 -35.51 -22.13
N GLU A 22 15.41 -34.47 -21.69
CA GLU A 22 15.54 -34.05 -20.29
C GLU A 22 14.16 -33.82 -19.68
N MET A 23 13.32 -33.03 -20.36
CA MET A 23 11.96 -32.72 -19.94
C MET A 23 11.12 -33.99 -19.76
N ARG A 24 11.11 -34.89 -20.75
CA ARG A 24 10.36 -36.15 -20.68
C ARG A 24 10.81 -37.04 -19.55
N VAL A 25 12.12 -37.20 -19.38
CA VAL A 25 12.70 -38.05 -18.35
C VAL A 25 12.42 -37.50 -16.95
N VAL A 26 12.59 -36.19 -16.74
CA VAL A 26 12.34 -35.53 -15.45
C VAL A 26 10.86 -35.58 -15.08
N GLU A 27 9.97 -35.19 -15.99
CA GLU A 27 8.52 -35.23 -15.73
C GLU A 27 8.01 -36.65 -15.48
N GLY A 28 8.47 -37.63 -16.25
CA GLY A 28 8.11 -39.03 -16.06
C GLY A 28 8.62 -39.59 -14.73
N THR A 29 9.83 -39.21 -14.33
CA THR A 29 10.44 -39.68 -13.07
C THR A 29 9.78 -39.04 -11.84
N PHE A 30 9.42 -37.76 -11.91
CA PHE A 30 8.82 -37.02 -10.80
C PHE A 30 7.36 -36.63 -11.05
N LYS A 31 6.61 -37.53 -11.69
CA LYS A 31 5.23 -37.30 -12.12
C LYS A 31 4.31 -36.67 -11.07
N PRO A 32 4.31 -37.10 -9.79
CA PRO A 32 3.43 -36.50 -8.78
C PRO A 32 3.67 -35.00 -8.58
N MET A 33 4.92 -34.55 -8.71
CA MET A 33 5.30 -33.14 -8.55
C MET A 33 4.72 -32.28 -9.68
N PHE A 34 4.81 -32.75 -10.93
CA PHE A 34 4.27 -32.05 -12.09
C PHE A 34 2.74 -32.16 -12.18
N ASP A 35 2.16 -33.29 -11.79
CA ASP A 35 0.70 -33.44 -11.69
C ASP A 35 0.10 -32.52 -10.63
N ARG A 36 0.84 -32.19 -9.57
CA ARG A 36 0.44 -31.16 -8.60
C ARG A 36 0.41 -29.78 -9.25
N LEU A 37 1.42 -29.40 -10.03
CA LEU A 37 1.45 -28.11 -10.75
C LEU A 37 0.29 -27.95 -11.76
N LYS A 38 -0.26 -29.06 -12.28
CA LYS A 38 -1.46 -29.03 -13.14
C LYS A 38 -2.73 -28.59 -12.41
N ARG A 39 -2.69 -28.57 -11.07
CA ARG A 39 -3.82 -28.25 -10.19
C ARG A 39 -3.50 -27.10 -9.22
N ILE A 40 -2.45 -26.34 -9.51
CA ILE A 40 -2.15 -25.06 -8.86
C ILE A 40 -2.31 -24.00 -9.94
N ASN A 41 -3.09 -22.98 -9.67
CA ASN A 41 -3.36 -21.88 -10.57
C ASN A 41 -2.16 -20.92 -10.61
N ASN A 42 -1.75 -20.48 -11.81
CA ASN A 42 -0.64 -19.52 -11.92
C ASN A 42 -1.00 -18.16 -11.30
N LEU A 43 -2.22 -17.70 -11.55
CA LEU A 43 -2.74 -16.40 -11.13
C LEU A 43 -3.06 -16.31 -9.62
N GLY A 44 -2.67 -17.31 -8.82
CA GLY A 44 -2.90 -17.33 -7.38
C GLY A 44 -4.38 -17.13 -7.02
N LEU A 45 -4.66 -16.12 -6.19
CA LEU A 45 -6.00 -15.78 -5.72
C LEU A 45 -6.83 -14.92 -6.68
N ILE A 46 -6.24 -14.38 -7.74
CA ILE A 46 -6.93 -13.41 -8.62
C ILE A 46 -8.24 -13.98 -9.21
N PRO A 47 -8.31 -15.26 -9.66
CA PRO A 47 -9.57 -15.82 -10.15
C PRO A 47 -10.65 -16.03 -9.07
N GLU A 48 -10.28 -16.06 -7.78
CA GLU A 48 -11.26 -16.09 -6.69
C GLU A 48 -11.95 -14.72 -6.51
N VAL A 49 -11.26 -13.64 -6.91
CA VAL A 49 -11.76 -12.26 -6.83
C VAL A 49 -12.59 -11.90 -8.05
N PHE A 50 -12.09 -12.16 -9.27
CA PHE A 50 -12.76 -11.74 -10.51
C PHE A 50 -13.63 -12.81 -11.18
N GLY A 51 -13.62 -14.06 -10.69
CA GLY A 51 -14.36 -15.15 -11.34
C GLY A 51 -13.89 -15.47 -12.76
N MET A 52 -12.62 -15.18 -13.06
CA MET A 52 -12.03 -15.30 -14.40
C MET A 52 -11.44 -16.69 -14.70
N ALA A 53 -10.97 -16.88 -15.93
CA ALA A 53 -10.32 -18.11 -16.36
C ALA A 53 -9.08 -18.43 -15.49
N ARG A 54 -8.93 -19.71 -15.17
CA ARG A 54 -7.76 -20.23 -14.45
C ARG A 54 -6.86 -20.93 -15.44
N TYR A 55 -5.56 -20.95 -15.16
CA TYR A 55 -4.66 -21.80 -15.90
C TYR A 55 -3.57 -22.39 -15.00
N PRO A 56 -3.13 -23.63 -15.28
CA PRO A 56 -2.20 -24.30 -14.40
C PRO A 56 -0.81 -23.66 -14.39
N LYS A 57 -0.17 -23.63 -13.23
CA LYS A 57 1.25 -23.33 -13.06
C LYS A 57 2.12 -24.22 -13.93
N TYR A 58 1.66 -25.43 -14.21
CA TYR A 58 2.28 -26.34 -15.17
C TYR A 58 2.36 -25.78 -16.60
N GLU A 59 1.34 -25.08 -17.10
CA GLU A 59 1.42 -24.48 -18.45
C GLU A 59 2.46 -23.38 -18.51
N HIS A 60 2.52 -22.53 -17.49
CA HIS A 60 3.58 -21.52 -17.36
C HIS A 60 4.97 -22.18 -17.27
N GLN A 61 5.09 -23.28 -16.52
CA GLN A 61 6.31 -24.07 -16.44
C GLN A 61 6.76 -24.61 -17.80
N LEU A 62 5.84 -25.07 -18.65
CA LEU A 62 6.16 -25.47 -20.02
C LEU A 62 6.61 -24.28 -20.87
N GLY A 63 6.00 -23.12 -20.68
CA GLY A 63 6.38 -21.90 -21.36
C GLY A 63 7.77 -21.39 -20.99
N ALA A 64 8.14 -21.42 -19.71
CA ALA A 64 9.49 -21.10 -19.25
C ALA A 64 10.54 -22.08 -19.84
N ILE A 65 10.22 -23.37 -19.92
CA ILE A 65 11.08 -24.37 -20.58
C ILE A 65 11.24 -24.04 -22.07
N HIS A 66 10.14 -23.70 -22.75
CA HIS A 66 10.17 -23.31 -24.16
C HIS A 66 11.06 -22.09 -24.40
N GLN A 67 10.90 -21.03 -23.60
CA GLN A 67 11.71 -19.82 -23.71
C GLN A 67 13.20 -20.09 -23.48
N VAL A 68 13.55 -20.93 -22.49
CA VAL A 68 14.94 -21.34 -22.27
C VAL A 68 15.50 -22.17 -23.44
N ASN A 69 14.70 -23.07 -24.01
CA ASN A 69 15.12 -23.83 -25.19
C ASN A 69 15.36 -22.90 -26.39
N CYS A 70 14.46 -21.94 -26.65
CA CYS A 70 14.64 -20.94 -27.70
C CYS A 70 15.89 -20.09 -27.47
N LEU A 71 16.11 -19.61 -26.25
CA LEU A 71 17.34 -18.90 -25.88
C LEU A 71 18.57 -19.72 -26.25
N LEU A 72 18.62 -20.98 -25.82
CA LEU A 72 19.72 -21.89 -26.09
C LEU A 72 19.91 -22.08 -27.61
N GLU A 73 18.84 -22.27 -28.39
CA GLU A 73 18.94 -22.42 -29.85
C GLU A 73 19.48 -21.17 -30.56
N ILE A 74 19.14 -19.98 -30.06
CA ILE A 74 19.52 -18.70 -30.67
C ILE A 74 20.96 -18.31 -30.32
N VAL A 75 21.39 -18.56 -29.07
CA VAL A 75 22.71 -18.13 -28.57
C VAL A 75 23.78 -19.20 -28.76
N ASP A 76 24.95 -18.77 -29.22
CA ASP A 76 26.09 -19.65 -29.46
C ASP A 76 26.87 -20.00 -28.17
N GLU A 77 27.87 -20.88 -28.30
CA GLU A 77 28.73 -21.29 -27.19
C GLU A 77 29.57 -20.15 -26.58
N LYS A 78 29.75 -19.04 -27.31
CA LYS A 78 30.49 -17.87 -26.78
C LYS A 78 29.64 -17.11 -25.76
N ILE A 79 28.31 -17.15 -25.90
CA ILE A 79 27.37 -16.53 -24.97
C ILE A 79 27.05 -17.51 -23.82
N ILE A 80 26.60 -18.73 -24.15
CA ILE A 80 26.31 -19.78 -23.16
C ILE A 80 27.12 -21.04 -23.50
N ARG A 81 28.23 -21.22 -22.78
CA ARG A 81 29.12 -22.39 -22.95
C ARG A 81 28.36 -23.69 -22.70
N GLU A 82 28.75 -24.74 -23.43
CA GLU A 82 28.11 -26.07 -23.40
C GLU A 82 27.84 -26.61 -21.98
N LYS A 83 28.84 -26.50 -21.08
CA LYS A 83 28.73 -26.96 -19.69
C LYS A 83 27.60 -26.31 -18.88
N TYR A 84 27.05 -25.17 -19.31
CA TYR A 84 25.97 -24.45 -18.64
C TYR A 84 24.58 -24.68 -19.27
N ARG A 85 24.52 -25.27 -20.47
CA ARG A 85 23.28 -25.40 -21.24
C ARG A 85 22.32 -26.40 -20.59
N ILE A 86 22.78 -27.61 -20.30
CA ILE A 86 22.00 -28.62 -19.57
C ILE A 86 21.60 -28.13 -18.17
N PRO A 87 22.51 -27.56 -17.34
CA PRO A 87 22.11 -26.94 -16.09
C PRO A 87 21.01 -25.88 -16.21
N LEU A 88 21.08 -24.97 -17.19
CA LEU A 88 20.06 -23.95 -17.40
C LEU A 88 18.70 -24.57 -17.78
N GLN A 89 18.70 -25.57 -18.65
CA GLN A 89 17.49 -26.31 -19.03
C GLN A 89 16.87 -27.08 -17.85
N LEU A 90 17.68 -27.75 -17.03
CA LEU A 90 17.19 -28.40 -15.81
C LEU A 90 16.66 -27.39 -14.80
N SER A 91 17.31 -26.22 -14.68
CA SER A 91 16.85 -25.13 -13.82
C SER A 91 15.46 -24.66 -14.24
N SER A 92 15.22 -24.52 -15.55
CA SER A 92 13.89 -24.16 -16.05
C SER A 92 12.86 -25.23 -15.70
N ILE A 93 13.12 -26.52 -15.95
CA ILE A 93 12.18 -27.62 -15.65
C ILE A 93 11.71 -27.66 -14.19
N PHE A 94 12.58 -27.33 -13.24
CA PHE A 94 12.26 -27.35 -11.81
C PHE A 94 11.77 -26.02 -11.24
N LEU A 95 11.83 -24.92 -12.00
CA LEU A 95 11.66 -23.56 -11.52
C LEU A 95 10.43 -23.38 -10.62
N HIS A 96 9.26 -23.85 -11.02
CA HIS A 96 7.99 -23.62 -10.31
C HIS A 96 7.58 -24.75 -9.36
N THR A 97 8.42 -25.78 -9.20
CA THR A 97 8.07 -26.97 -8.41
C THR A 97 7.93 -26.70 -6.90
N GLY A 98 8.54 -25.61 -6.43
CA GLY A 98 8.50 -25.13 -5.05
C GLY A 98 7.30 -24.27 -4.68
N HIS A 99 6.42 -23.90 -5.62
CA HIS A 99 5.25 -23.08 -5.28
C HIS A 99 4.25 -23.83 -4.39
N PHE A 100 3.66 -23.10 -3.46
CA PHE A 100 2.53 -23.54 -2.64
C PHE A 100 1.18 -23.29 -3.34
N PRO A 101 0.07 -23.88 -2.84
CA PRO A 101 -1.27 -23.51 -3.30
C PRO A 101 -1.47 -22.00 -3.24
N TYR A 102 -2.11 -21.40 -4.23
CA TYR A 102 -2.26 -19.94 -4.34
C TYR A 102 -0.94 -19.15 -4.36
N THR A 103 0.16 -19.80 -4.72
CA THR A 103 1.48 -19.23 -5.04
C THR A 103 1.97 -18.20 -4.00
N TYR A 104 2.23 -16.97 -4.43
CA TYR A 104 2.88 -15.94 -3.65
C TYR A 104 2.10 -15.54 -2.41
N SER A 105 0.76 -15.61 -2.42
CA SER A 105 -0.05 -15.29 -1.25
C SER A 105 0.21 -16.27 -0.10
N THR A 106 0.37 -17.56 -0.40
CA THR A 106 0.69 -18.58 0.63
C THR A 106 2.14 -18.51 1.08
N GLU A 107 3.07 -18.21 0.18
CA GLU A 107 4.48 -17.98 0.51
C GLU A 107 4.62 -16.76 1.45
N ARG A 108 3.93 -15.66 1.14
CA ARG A 108 3.87 -14.48 2.01
C ARG A 108 3.23 -14.79 3.35
N SER A 109 2.16 -15.59 3.38
CA SER A 109 1.50 -16.04 4.62
C SER A 109 2.44 -16.83 5.53
N LEU A 110 3.28 -17.71 4.95
CA LEU A 110 4.24 -18.50 5.70
C LEU A 110 5.32 -17.60 6.33
N LEU A 111 5.81 -16.62 5.57
CA LEU A 111 6.78 -15.64 6.06
C LEU A 111 6.17 -14.72 7.11
N LEU A 112 4.93 -14.27 6.94
CA LEU A 112 4.17 -13.56 7.98
C LEU A 112 4.09 -14.40 9.26
N ALA A 113 3.67 -15.66 9.14
CA ALA A 113 3.57 -16.58 10.27
C ALA A 113 4.91 -16.79 10.97
N SER A 114 6.03 -16.76 10.25
CA SER A 114 7.38 -16.91 10.82
C SER A 114 7.85 -15.72 11.67
N ASN A 115 7.22 -14.56 11.52
CA ASN A 115 7.55 -13.33 12.27
C ASN A 115 6.66 -13.09 13.50
N LEU A 116 5.67 -13.95 13.74
CA LEU A 116 4.80 -13.83 14.90
C LEU A 116 5.47 -14.43 16.14
N GLY A 117 5.34 -13.76 17.30
CA GLY A 117 5.96 -14.18 18.55
C GLY A 117 6.43 -13.04 19.45
N LYS A 118 6.48 -13.26 20.77
CA LYS A 118 7.13 -12.32 21.73
C LYS A 118 8.66 -12.40 21.74
N LYS A 119 9.24 -13.38 21.04
CA LYS A 119 10.66 -13.50 20.71
C LYS A 119 10.72 -14.04 19.29
N SER A 120 11.23 -13.27 18.33
CA SER A 120 11.34 -13.66 16.93
C SER A 120 12.18 -14.92 16.71
N ASP A 121 12.86 -15.42 17.73
CA ASP A 121 13.92 -16.43 17.56
C ASP A 121 13.45 -17.87 17.88
N ASP A 122 12.23 -18.09 18.39
CA ASP A 122 11.74 -19.43 18.79
C ASP A 122 10.38 -19.84 18.20
N ASN A 123 10.01 -19.27 17.05
CA ASN A 123 8.83 -19.72 16.30
C ASN A 123 9.18 -20.95 15.43
N ASN A 124 8.45 -22.06 15.61
CA ASN A 124 8.66 -23.29 14.83
C ASN A 124 8.45 -23.12 13.31
N VAL A 125 7.72 -22.07 12.89
CA VAL A 125 7.53 -21.72 11.49
C VAL A 125 8.80 -21.07 10.94
N ARG A 126 9.45 -20.18 11.72
CA ARG A 126 10.74 -19.58 11.35
C ARG A 126 11.82 -20.64 11.21
N LYS A 127 11.90 -21.58 12.16
CA LYS A 127 12.83 -22.73 12.07
C LYS A 127 12.60 -23.55 10.80
N TYR A 128 11.34 -23.86 10.48
CA TYR A 128 10.99 -24.59 9.26
C TYR A 128 11.42 -23.86 7.97
N VAL A 129 11.24 -22.53 7.91
CA VAL A 129 11.71 -21.74 6.75
C VAL A 129 13.24 -21.72 6.69
N ALA A 130 13.90 -21.43 7.81
CA ALA A 130 15.36 -21.36 7.90
C ALA A 130 16.03 -22.70 7.54
N GLU A 131 15.52 -23.83 8.04
CA GLU A 131 16.03 -25.16 7.72
C GLU A 131 16.03 -25.44 6.21
N LYS A 132 14.95 -25.05 5.52
CA LYS A 132 14.81 -25.25 4.08
C LYS A 132 15.72 -24.33 3.27
N VAL A 133 15.77 -23.05 3.62
CA VAL A 133 16.59 -22.05 2.94
C VAL A 133 18.08 -22.35 3.16
N ASN A 134 18.51 -22.58 4.40
CA ASN A 134 19.91 -22.83 4.72
C ASN A 134 20.40 -24.14 4.12
N LYS A 135 19.57 -25.20 4.04
CA LYS A 135 19.91 -26.43 3.33
C LYS A 135 20.32 -26.17 1.87
N VAL A 136 19.66 -25.22 1.21
CA VAL A 136 19.99 -24.82 -0.17
C VAL A 136 21.26 -24.00 -0.21
N LEU A 137 21.39 -22.99 0.66
CA LEU A 137 22.52 -22.07 0.68
C LEU A 137 23.84 -22.77 1.04
N ILE A 138 23.82 -23.67 2.04
CA ILE A 138 24.97 -24.52 2.39
C ILE A 138 25.40 -25.36 1.20
N LYS A 139 24.44 -25.83 0.37
CA LYS A 139 24.76 -26.68 -0.78
C LYS A 139 25.52 -25.95 -1.88
N VAL A 140 25.37 -24.62 -1.98
CA VAL A 140 26.09 -23.78 -2.95
C VAL A 140 27.25 -22.99 -2.34
N GLY A 141 27.58 -23.25 -1.07
CA GLY A 141 28.77 -22.71 -0.42
C GLY A 141 28.65 -21.25 0.02
N TYR A 142 27.43 -20.78 0.35
CA TYR A 142 27.27 -19.46 0.99
C TYR A 142 27.83 -19.50 2.41
N GLU A 143 28.53 -18.45 2.81
CA GLU A 143 29.06 -18.30 4.17
C GLU A 143 27.92 -18.01 5.18
N GLU A 144 28.15 -18.24 6.48
CA GLU A 144 27.11 -18.06 7.50
C GLU A 144 26.51 -16.64 7.52
N GLU A 145 27.32 -15.61 7.27
CA GLU A 145 26.88 -14.22 7.20
C GLU A 145 25.95 -13.98 5.99
N GLU A 146 26.32 -14.47 4.81
CA GLU A 146 25.51 -14.37 3.58
C GLU A 146 24.20 -15.16 3.73
N GLN A 147 24.26 -16.32 4.41
CA GLN A 147 23.08 -17.12 4.72
C GLN A 147 22.08 -16.32 5.57
N GLN A 148 22.58 -15.64 6.60
CA GLN A 148 21.77 -14.84 7.48
C GLN A 148 21.16 -13.63 6.76
N GLU A 149 21.92 -12.96 5.88
CA GLU A 149 21.41 -11.84 5.06
C GLU A 149 20.24 -12.28 4.15
N VAL A 150 20.41 -13.38 3.42
CA VAL A 150 19.35 -13.94 2.56
C VAL A 150 18.11 -14.27 3.39
N LEU A 151 18.31 -14.91 4.55
CA LEU A 151 17.22 -15.31 5.43
C LEU A 151 16.49 -14.08 5.99
N ASP A 152 17.21 -13.04 6.41
CA ASP A 152 16.60 -11.81 6.93
C ASP A 152 15.81 -11.05 5.86
N ASN A 153 16.29 -11.02 4.62
CA ASN A 153 15.56 -10.44 3.48
C ASN A 153 14.27 -11.20 3.13
N LEU A 154 14.27 -12.53 3.25
CA LEU A 154 13.04 -13.32 3.09
C LEU A 154 12.08 -13.09 4.27
N LEU A 155 12.60 -13.08 5.50
CA LEU A 155 11.80 -12.94 6.71
C LEU A 155 11.28 -11.51 6.90
N SER A 156 11.89 -10.49 6.33
CA SER A 156 11.30 -9.14 6.26
C SER A 156 10.05 -9.08 5.36
N ILE A 157 9.76 -10.16 4.62
CA ILE A 157 8.69 -10.29 3.62
C ILE A 157 8.97 -9.46 2.35
N GLU A 158 10.07 -8.70 2.29
CA GLU A 158 10.40 -7.88 1.11
C GLU A 158 10.68 -8.75 -0.13
N ASP A 159 11.35 -9.90 0.06
CA ASP A 159 11.73 -10.82 -1.00
C ASP A 159 10.86 -12.09 -1.05
N TYR A 160 9.63 -12.02 -0.54
CA TYR A 160 8.72 -13.19 -0.47
C TYR A 160 8.55 -13.93 -1.81
N LYS A 161 8.56 -13.21 -2.93
CA LYS A 161 8.45 -13.77 -4.29
C LYS A 161 9.64 -14.67 -4.67
N LYS A 162 10.73 -14.70 -3.90
CA LYS A 162 11.87 -15.59 -4.12
C LYS A 162 11.76 -16.93 -3.38
N LEU A 163 10.89 -17.06 -2.38
CA LEU A 163 10.83 -18.24 -1.51
C LEU A 163 10.64 -19.55 -2.30
N TYR A 164 9.78 -19.55 -3.32
CA TYR A 164 9.52 -20.74 -4.13
C TYR A 164 10.79 -21.26 -4.84
N ARG A 165 11.76 -20.40 -5.18
CA ARG A 165 13.01 -20.79 -5.84
C ARG A 165 13.89 -21.61 -4.91
N TYR A 166 13.96 -21.26 -3.62
CA TYR A 166 14.63 -22.07 -2.60
C TYR A 166 13.93 -23.42 -2.43
N LEU A 167 12.60 -23.44 -2.40
CA LEU A 167 11.83 -24.68 -2.30
C LEU A 167 12.00 -25.58 -3.55
N SER A 168 12.09 -24.99 -4.74
CA SER A 168 12.43 -25.70 -5.98
C SER A 168 13.85 -26.27 -5.93
N SER A 169 14.82 -25.49 -5.43
CA SER A 169 16.19 -25.96 -5.24
C SER A 169 16.28 -27.11 -4.24
N GLU A 170 15.57 -27.05 -3.12
CA GLU A 170 15.48 -28.14 -2.15
C GLU A 170 14.95 -29.43 -2.82
N ASN A 171 13.90 -29.31 -3.64
CA ASN A 171 13.35 -30.43 -4.40
C ASN A 171 14.39 -31.11 -5.30
N ILE A 172 15.25 -30.33 -5.96
CA ILE A 172 16.32 -30.85 -6.82
C ILE A 172 17.39 -31.55 -5.98
N ILE A 173 17.84 -30.90 -4.90
CA ILE A 173 18.87 -31.46 -4.00
C ILE A 173 18.43 -32.84 -3.48
N ASP A 174 17.19 -32.96 -3.02
CA ASP A 174 16.66 -34.23 -2.49
C ASP A 174 16.51 -35.31 -3.55
N LYS A 175 16.32 -34.92 -4.80
CA LYS A 175 16.07 -35.83 -5.93
C LYS A 175 17.30 -36.05 -6.81
N TRP A 176 18.43 -35.39 -6.50
CA TRP A 176 19.63 -35.35 -7.35
C TRP A 176 20.17 -36.74 -7.69
N SER A 177 20.26 -37.62 -6.69
CA SER A 177 20.75 -38.99 -6.88
C SER A 177 19.89 -39.81 -7.84
N THR A 178 18.57 -39.58 -7.85
CA THR A 178 17.63 -40.23 -8.77
C THR A 178 17.73 -39.59 -10.15
N LEU A 179 17.86 -38.27 -10.22
CA LEU A 179 18.02 -37.53 -11.47
C LEU A 179 19.27 -37.98 -12.24
N LYS A 180 20.43 -38.06 -11.57
CA LYS A 180 21.69 -38.57 -12.16
C LYS A 180 21.61 -39.99 -12.70
N LYS A 181 20.80 -40.85 -12.08
CA LYS A 181 20.59 -42.24 -12.56
C LYS A 181 19.73 -42.28 -13.82
N LYS A 182 18.88 -41.28 -14.02
CA LYS A 182 17.90 -41.22 -15.11
C LYS A 182 18.40 -40.44 -16.32
N LEU A 183 19.19 -39.38 -16.09
CA LEU A 183 19.85 -38.60 -17.12
C LEU A 183 21.33 -38.97 -17.20
N GLN A 184 21.75 -39.52 -18.34
CA GLN A 184 23.15 -39.86 -18.58
C GLN A 184 23.98 -38.58 -18.72
N GLY A 185 25.22 -38.59 -18.21
CA GLY A 185 26.17 -37.48 -18.40
C GLY A 185 26.05 -36.32 -17.40
N LEU A 186 25.19 -36.43 -16.36
CA LEU A 186 25.17 -35.44 -15.28
C LEU A 186 26.34 -35.59 -14.31
N GLU A 187 27.09 -34.51 -14.12
CA GLU A 187 28.22 -34.42 -13.17
C GLU A 187 27.79 -33.75 -11.85
N ASP A 188 28.44 -34.08 -10.72
CA ASP A 188 28.04 -33.54 -9.41
C ASP A 188 28.22 -32.02 -9.26
N ASN A 189 29.19 -31.45 -9.97
CA ASN A 189 29.41 -29.99 -10.06
C ASN A 189 28.22 -29.25 -10.71
N GLN A 190 27.40 -29.92 -11.53
CA GLN A 190 26.27 -29.30 -12.21
C GLN A 190 25.11 -29.01 -11.25
N LEU A 191 25.00 -29.73 -10.14
CA LEU A 191 23.98 -29.43 -9.12
C LEU A 191 24.15 -28.02 -8.57
N GLU A 192 25.39 -27.62 -8.29
CA GLU A 192 25.71 -26.28 -7.78
C GLU A 192 25.30 -25.21 -8.79
N ILE A 193 25.58 -25.44 -10.09
CA ILE A 193 25.20 -24.54 -11.18
C ILE A 193 23.67 -24.41 -11.26
N ILE A 194 22.94 -25.53 -11.20
CA ILE A 194 21.47 -25.53 -11.26
C ILE A 194 20.87 -24.74 -10.10
N VAL A 195 21.37 -24.96 -8.88
CA VAL A 195 20.89 -24.25 -7.70
C VAL A 195 21.22 -22.76 -7.78
N LYS A 196 22.43 -22.38 -8.23
CA LYS A 196 22.81 -20.97 -8.47
C LYS A 196 21.90 -20.30 -9.49
N ASN A 197 21.59 -20.96 -10.61
CA ASN A 197 20.64 -20.43 -11.60
C ASN A 197 19.25 -20.14 -11.01
N LEU A 198 18.85 -20.84 -9.94
CA LEU A 198 17.54 -20.63 -9.32
C LEU A 198 17.54 -19.49 -8.30
N ILE A 199 18.62 -19.28 -7.54
CA ILE A 199 18.60 -18.40 -6.35
C ILE A 199 19.62 -17.25 -6.38
N ASP A 200 20.72 -17.38 -7.13
CA ASP A 200 21.81 -16.40 -7.13
C ASP A 200 21.54 -15.32 -8.19
N THR A 201 21.12 -14.15 -7.72
CA THR A 201 20.72 -13.01 -8.57
C THR A 201 21.86 -12.46 -9.42
N GLU A 202 23.11 -12.70 -9.03
CA GLU A 202 24.27 -12.24 -9.78
C GLU A 202 24.69 -13.22 -10.88
N SER A 203 24.27 -14.49 -10.78
CA SER A 203 24.57 -15.50 -11.78
C SER A 203 23.92 -15.20 -13.14
N HIS A 204 24.66 -15.45 -14.23
CA HIS A 204 24.13 -15.29 -15.58
C HIS A 204 22.92 -16.20 -15.83
N GLY A 205 22.95 -17.43 -15.29
CA GLY A 205 21.85 -18.37 -15.46
C GLY A 205 20.57 -17.92 -14.77
N TYR A 206 20.65 -17.27 -13.61
CA TYR A 206 19.49 -16.63 -12.98
C TYR A 206 18.92 -15.52 -13.85
N LYS A 207 19.77 -14.64 -14.39
CA LYS A 207 19.35 -13.54 -15.26
C LYS A 207 18.62 -14.05 -16.51
N TYR A 208 19.17 -15.06 -17.18
CA TYR A 208 18.52 -15.71 -18.32
C TYR A 208 17.20 -16.40 -17.95
N LEU A 209 17.20 -17.14 -16.83
CA LEU A 209 16.01 -17.85 -16.37
C LEU A 209 14.89 -16.89 -15.99
N ASN A 210 15.21 -15.78 -15.31
CA ASN A 210 14.24 -14.76 -14.92
C ASN A 210 13.64 -14.03 -16.15
N LEU A 211 14.45 -13.76 -17.17
CA LEU A 211 13.93 -13.20 -18.42
C LEU A 211 12.99 -14.19 -19.13
N ALA A 212 13.40 -15.46 -19.25
CA ALA A 212 12.58 -16.50 -19.87
C ALA A 212 11.25 -16.72 -19.14
N ASP A 213 11.30 -16.73 -17.80
CA ASP A 213 10.15 -16.78 -16.91
C ASP A 213 9.19 -15.60 -17.17
N LYS A 214 9.72 -14.37 -17.17
CA LYS A 214 8.99 -13.11 -17.44
C LYS A 214 8.40 -13.04 -18.85
N ALA A 215 9.16 -13.48 -19.85
CA ALA A 215 8.70 -13.51 -21.24
C ALA A 215 7.47 -14.41 -21.41
N ASP A 216 7.36 -15.51 -20.64
CA ASP A 216 6.19 -16.35 -20.66
C ASP A 216 5.02 -15.76 -19.85
N TYR A 217 5.19 -15.53 -18.55
CA TYR A 217 4.04 -15.21 -17.70
C TYR A 217 3.37 -13.90 -18.10
N VAL A 218 4.10 -12.88 -18.53
CA VAL A 218 3.48 -11.59 -18.90
C VAL A 218 2.53 -11.77 -20.10
N GLN A 219 2.96 -12.50 -21.11
CA GLN A 219 2.14 -12.76 -22.30
C GLN A 219 0.99 -13.73 -22.00
N ARG A 220 1.26 -14.75 -21.18
CA ARG A 220 0.29 -15.77 -20.81
C ARG A 220 -0.78 -15.22 -19.87
N ASP A 221 -0.38 -14.46 -18.87
CA ASP A 221 -1.30 -13.80 -17.94
C ASP A 221 -2.18 -12.83 -18.71
N ALA A 222 -1.64 -12.01 -19.62
CA ALA A 222 -2.46 -11.16 -20.51
C ALA A 222 -3.50 -11.95 -21.32
N LEU A 223 -3.11 -13.10 -21.88
CA LEU A 223 -4.02 -14.00 -22.60
C LEU A 223 -5.18 -14.48 -21.70
N TYR A 224 -4.88 -14.93 -20.49
CA TYR A 224 -5.88 -15.46 -19.56
C TYR A 224 -6.71 -14.39 -18.86
N PHE A 225 -6.16 -13.19 -18.67
CA PHE A 225 -6.90 -11.99 -18.27
C PHE A 225 -7.88 -11.53 -19.36
N GLY A 226 -7.73 -11.99 -20.61
CA GLY A 226 -8.48 -11.46 -21.75
C GLY A 226 -8.13 -9.99 -22.02
N ALA A 227 -6.89 -9.62 -21.69
CA ALA A 227 -6.40 -8.24 -21.77
C ALA A 227 -5.56 -8.03 -23.04
N VAL A 228 -5.06 -6.81 -23.23
CA VAL A 228 -4.12 -6.52 -24.32
C VAL A 228 -2.85 -7.34 -24.10
N LYS A 229 -2.48 -8.15 -25.09
CA LYS A 229 -1.26 -8.93 -25.11
C LYS A 229 -0.30 -8.36 -26.15
N ILE A 230 0.93 -8.08 -25.74
CA ILE A 230 2.01 -7.76 -26.66
C ILE A 230 2.78 -9.04 -26.97
N ASP A 231 2.74 -9.47 -28.23
CA ASP A 231 3.46 -10.65 -28.68
C ASP A 231 4.96 -10.34 -28.82
N VAL A 232 5.79 -11.06 -28.07
CA VAL A 232 7.24 -10.90 -28.07
C VAL A 232 7.89 -12.14 -28.67
N SER A 233 8.62 -11.93 -29.77
CA SER A 233 9.33 -12.97 -30.49
C SER A 233 10.61 -13.38 -29.72
N PRO A 234 10.78 -14.67 -29.34
CA PRO A 234 12.03 -15.14 -28.76
C PRO A 234 13.25 -14.84 -29.64
N GLN A 235 13.07 -14.88 -30.97
CA GLN A 235 14.13 -14.56 -31.93
C GLN A 235 14.63 -13.12 -31.78
N HIS A 236 13.75 -12.16 -31.50
CA HIS A 236 14.19 -10.77 -31.30
C HIS A 236 14.72 -10.56 -29.89
N LEU A 237 14.04 -11.13 -28.89
CA LEU A 237 14.41 -11.01 -27.47
C LEU A 237 15.84 -11.52 -27.20
N TYR A 238 16.22 -12.66 -27.79
CA TYR A 238 17.50 -13.31 -27.48
C TYR A 238 18.63 -13.05 -28.49
N ARG A 239 18.34 -12.47 -29.66
CA ARG A 239 19.37 -12.23 -30.70
C ARG A 239 20.49 -11.29 -30.27
N GLU A 240 20.19 -10.34 -29.40
CA GLU A 240 21.17 -9.37 -28.87
C GLU A 240 21.73 -9.77 -27.49
N ALA A 241 21.43 -10.98 -27.00
CA ALA A 241 21.94 -11.44 -25.71
C ALA A 241 23.48 -11.42 -25.68
N SER A 242 24.07 -10.94 -24.59
CA SER A 242 25.52 -10.79 -24.44
C SER A 242 26.05 -11.51 -23.20
N MET A 243 27.31 -11.93 -23.26
CA MET A 243 27.99 -12.65 -22.18
C MET A 243 28.25 -11.79 -20.93
N TYR A 244 28.56 -10.50 -21.08
CA TYR A 244 29.11 -9.65 -19.99
C TYR A 244 28.07 -8.84 -19.24
N ASN A 245 26.98 -8.52 -19.91
CA ASN A 245 25.78 -7.98 -19.31
C ASN A 245 24.66 -8.43 -20.25
N PRO A 246 23.67 -9.21 -19.80
CA PRO A 246 22.50 -9.49 -20.60
C PRO A 246 21.73 -8.17 -20.86
N LYS A 247 22.27 -7.31 -21.73
CA LYS A 247 21.55 -6.16 -22.29
C LYS A 247 20.87 -6.71 -23.52
N PHE A 248 19.69 -7.21 -23.26
CA PHE A 248 18.73 -7.61 -24.26
C PHE A 248 18.28 -6.36 -25.02
N SER A 249 17.85 -6.50 -26.28
CA SER A 249 17.46 -5.37 -27.11
C SER A 249 16.52 -4.42 -26.35
N VAL A 250 16.79 -3.13 -26.42
CA VAL A 250 16.09 -2.09 -25.65
C VAL A 250 14.59 -2.02 -26.01
N SER A 251 14.12 -2.67 -27.08
CA SER A 251 12.72 -2.68 -27.49
C SER A 251 11.87 -3.77 -26.80
N GLU A 252 12.24 -5.04 -26.90
CA GLU A 252 11.35 -6.16 -26.53
C GLU A 252 11.20 -6.30 -25.02
N GLU A 253 12.28 -6.17 -24.25
CA GLU A 253 12.20 -6.23 -22.79
C GLU A 253 11.34 -5.08 -22.24
N LYS A 254 11.47 -3.88 -22.82
CA LYS A 254 10.62 -2.74 -22.49
C LYS A 254 9.16 -2.99 -22.83
N LEU A 255 8.86 -3.68 -23.93
CA LEU A 255 7.48 -4.06 -24.25
C LEU A 255 6.90 -5.05 -23.22
N ILE A 256 7.70 -6.01 -22.76
CA ILE A 256 7.30 -6.92 -21.66
C ILE A 256 7.06 -6.11 -20.39
N GLU A 257 7.93 -5.14 -20.07
CA GLU A 257 7.80 -4.27 -18.91
C GLU A 257 6.54 -3.40 -18.96
N SER A 258 6.30 -2.71 -20.07
CA SER A 258 5.09 -1.90 -20.23
C SER A 258 3.81 -2.73 -20.18
N ASN A 259 3.82 -3.96 -20.73
CA ASN A 259 2.67 -4.84 -20.59
C ASN A 259 2.48 -5.31 -19.15
N LEU A 260 3.58 -5.64 -18.44
CA LEU A 260 3.52 -6.01 -17.03
C LEU A 260 3.01 -4.86 -16.16
N GLU A 261 3.44 -3.62 -16.40
CA GLU A 261 2.92 -2.42 -15.72
C GLU A 261 1.41 -2.29 -15.91
N TYR A 262 0.93 -2.44 -17.14
CA TYR A 262 -0.50 -2.47 -17.44
C TYR A 262 -1.25 -3.59 -16.69
N LEU A 263 -0.70 -4.80 -16.64
CA LEU A 263 -1.30 -5.92 -15.91
C LEU A 263 -1.27 -5.70 -14.38
N ASN A 264 -0.22 -5.06 -13.86
CA ASN A 264 -0.11 -4.69 -12.44
C ASN A 264 -1.22 -3.75 -12.04
N GLU A 265 -1.32 -2.60 -12.73
CA GLU A 265 -2.35 -1.60 -12.46
C GLU A 265 -3.76 -2.19 -12.59
N ARG A 266 -4.00 -3.02 -13.60
CA ARG A 266 -5.35 -3.51 -13.90
C ARG A 266 -5.78 -4.71 -13.07
N PHE A 267 -4.86 -5.61 -12.72
CA PHE A 267 -5.19 -6.90 -12.12
C PHE A 267 -4.43 -7.21 -10.84
N TYR A 268 -3.09 -7.20 -10.83
CA TYR A 268 -2.32 -7.64 -9.66
C TYR A 268 -2.45 -6.69 -8.47
N GLU A 269 -2.49 -5.38 -8.72
CA GLU A 269 -2.56 -4.32 -7.71
C GLU A 269 -3.97 -3.74 -7.56
N HIS A 270 -4.95 -4.33 -8.24
CA HIS A 270 -6.35 -3.94 -8.08
C HIS A 270 -6.77 -4.07 -6.61
N GLU A 271 -7.50 -3.08 -6.09
CA GLU A 271 -7.84 -2.96 -4.66
C GLU A 271 -8.52 -4.21 -4.09
N ASN A 272 -9.47 -4.78 -4.85
CA ASN A 272 -10.13 -6.05 -4.50
C ASN A 272 -9.16 -7.24 -4.34
N VAL A 273 -8.10 -7.30 -5.15
CA VAL A 273 -7.06 -8.34 -5.03
C VAL A 273 -6.18 -8.05 -3.83
N LEU A 274 -5.85 -6.78 -3.61
CA LEU A 274 -4.99 -6.36 -2.51
C LEU A 274 -5.62 -6.68 -1.14
N PHE A 275 -6.84 -6.23 -0.85
CA PHE A 275 -7.46 -6.53 0.44
C PHE A 275 -7.69 -8.04 0.61
N PHE A 276 -8.14 -8.73 -0.45
CA PHE A 276 -8.44 -10.16 -0.39
C PHE A 276 -7.18 -10.96 -0.04
N SER A 277 -6.07 -10.69 -0.74
CA SER A 277 -4.79 -11.36 -0.50
C SER A 277 -4.25 -11.08 0.90
N ARG A 278 -4.36 -9.84 1.39
CA ARG A 278 -3.89 -9.45 2.73
C ARG A 278 -4.73 -10.06 3.86
N LEU A 279 -6.06 -10.19 3.69
CA LEU A 279 -6.90 -10.92 4.63
C LEU A 279 -6.61 -12.43 4.60
N TYR A 280 -6.50 -13.01 3.40
CA TYR A 280 -6.10 -14.41 3.22
C TYR A 280 -4.80 -14.70 3.97
N GLU A 281 -3.81 -13.82 3.84
CA GLU A 281 -2.51 -13.98 4.50
C GLU A 281 -2.61 -13.99 6.02
N LYS A 282 -3.40 -13.08 6.60
CA LYS A 282 -3.62 -13.03 8.05
C LYS A 282 -4.39 -14.27 8.55
N ILE A 283 -5.40 -14.72 7.80
CA ILE A 283 -6.15 -15.94 8.12
C ILE A 283 -5.22 -17.16 8.07
N LEU A 284 -4.48 -17.31 6.97
CA LEU A 284 -3.63 -18.47 6.78
C LEU A 284 -2.46 -18.47 7.76
N ALA A 285 -1.84 -17.32 8.02
CA ALA A 285 -0.81 -17.22 9.05
C ALA A 285 -1.34 -17.67 10.42
N SER A 286 -2.58 -17.30 10.76
CA SER A 286 -3.26 -17.75 11.99
C SER A 286 -3.48 -19.27 12.05
N LEU A 287 -3.76 -19.89 10.90
CA LEU A 287 -3.88 -21.34 10.78
C LEU A 287 -2.49 -22.00 10.89
N ILE A 288 -1.47 -21.50 10.20
CA ILE A 288 -0.11 -22.06 10.17
C ILE A 288 0.53 -22.10 11.57
N ILE A 289 0.34 -21.07 12.40
CA ILE A 289 0.88 -21.05 13.76
C ILE A 289 0.13 -21.99 14.73
N SER A 290 -1.04 -22.52 14.33
CA SER A 290 -1.80 -23.43 15.17
C SER A 290 -1.11 -24.80 15.28
N LYS A 291 -1.13 -25.41 16.47
CA LYS A 291 -0.53 -26.74 16.71
C LYS A 291 -1.12 -27.85 15.83
N SER A 292 -2.36 -27.66 15.38
CA SER A 292 -3.09 -28.58 14.50
C SER A 292 -2.66 -28.51 13.04
N PHE A 293 -1.89 -27.49 12.63
CA PHE A 293 -1.54 -27.30 11.23
C PHE A 293 -0.31 -28.14 10.85
N ASN A 294 -0.50 -29.06 9.89
CA ASN A 294 0.60 -29.82 9.32
C ASN A 294 1.23 -29.04 8.16
N LYS A 295 2.47 -28.60 8.32
CA LYS A 295 3.22 -27.84 7.32
C LYS A 295 3.37 -28.59 5.98
N LYS A 296 3.31 -29.93 5.97
CA LYS A 296 3.31 -30.74 4.74
C LYS A 296 2.07 -30.53 3.86
N TRP A 297 0.99 -29.94 4.38
CA TRP A 297 -0.14 -29.56 3.54
C TRP A 297 0.24 -28.49 2.51
N LEU A 298 1.10 -27.52 2.88
CA LEU A 298 1.59 -26.49 1.96
C LEU A 298 2.33 -27.13 0.77
N GLU A 299 3.22 -28.08 1.05
CA GLU A 299 4.07 -28.71 0.03
C GLU A 299 3.29 -29.66 -0.90
N ASN A 300 2.28 -30.37 -0.38
CA ASN A 300 1.68 -31.51 -1.08
C ASN A 300 0.30 -31.24 -1.67
N TYR A 301 -0.41 -30.20 -1.19
CA TYR A 301 -1.78 -29.96 -1.62
C TYR A 301 -1.80 -29.17 -2.93
N THR A 302 -2.92 -29.31 -3.63
CA THR A 302 -3.35 -28.49 -4.77
C THR A 302 -4.26 -27.36 -4.28
N ASP A 303 -4.62 -26.41 -5.13
CA ASP A 303 -5.48 -25.28 -4.72
C ASP A 303 -6.82 -25.75 -4.16
N ASP A 304 -7.53 -26.65 -4.85
CA ASP A 304 -8.84 -27.13 -4.40
C ASP A 304 -8.76 -27.91 -3.08
N GLN A 305 -7.75 -28.77 -2.93
CA GLN A 305 -7.52 -29.51 -1.69
C GLN A 305 -7.19 -28.56 -0.54
N PHE A 306 -6.41 -27.51 -0.82
CA PHE A 306 -6.01 -26.55 0.18
C PHE A 306 -7.15 -25.60 0.57
N LYS A 307 -7.97 -25.15 -0.39
CA LYS A 307 -9.20 -24.40 -0.14
C LYS A 307 -10.10 -25.17 0.81
N ARG A 308 -10.41 -26.42 0.48
CA ARG A 308 -11.26 -27.29 1.31
C ARG A 308 -10.68 -27.51 2.71
N LEU A 309 -9.37 -27.66 2.82
CA LEU A 309 -8.68 -27.76 4.12
C LEU A 309 -8.95 -26.52 4.97
N ILE A 310 -8.75 -25.31 4.43
CA ILE A 310 -8.82 -24.07 5.20
C ILE A 310 -10.25 -23.54 5.38
N THR A 311 -11.22 -23.89 4.51
CA THR A 311 -12.61 -23.41 4.59
C THR A 311 -13.57 -24.42 5.21
N GLU A 312 -13.28 -25.73 5.12
CA GLU A 312 -14.18 -26.80 5.57
C GLU A 312 -13.56 -27.71 6.64
N ASN A 313 -12.26 -27.54 6.95
CA ASN A 313 -11.55 -28.36 7.93
C ASN A 313 -11.48 -29.84 7.49
N ILE A 314 -11.34 -30.09 6.18
CA ILE A 314 -11.29 -31.42 5.56
C ILE A 314 -10.00 -31.57 4.76
N ASP A 315 -9.22 -32.60 5.07
CA ASP A 315 -7.95 -32.88 4.42
C ASP A 315 -8.13 -33.54 3.03
N ALA A 316 -7.03 -33.80 2.31
CA ALA A 316 -7.07 -34.42 0.97
C ALA A 316 -7.66 -35.85 0.95
N LYS A 317 -7.70 -36.55 2.09
CA LYS A 317 -8.30 -37.89 2.25
C LYS A 317 -9.77 -37.84 2.65
N ASN A 318 -10.36 -36.64 2.70
CA ASN A 318 -11.72 -36.39 3.20
C ASN A 318 -11.88 -36.64 4.71
N GLU A 319 -10.79 -36.57 5.48
CA GLU A 319 -10.82 -36.69 6.93
C GLU A 319 -10.96 -35.30 7.58
N LYS A 320 -11.75 -35.22 8.65
CA LYS A 320 -11.87 -33.97 9.43
C LYS A 320 -10.57 -33.70 10.17
N VAL A 321 -10.07 -32.47 10.05
CA VAL A 321 -8.94 -31.98 10.85
C VAL A 321 -9.42 -31.05 11.96
N LYS A 322 -8.51 -30.67 12.86
CA LYS A 322 -8.82 -29.89 14.06
C LYS A 322 -8.29 -28.46 13.97
N LEU A 323 -8.45 -27.81 12.81
CA LEU A 323 -8.06 -26.40 12.66
C LEU A 323 -8.94 -25.47 13.52
N PRO A 324 -8.42 -24.32 13.97
CA PRO A 324 -9.19 -23.34 14.75
C PRO A 324 -10.48 -22.88 14.02
N PRO A 325 -11.69 -23.13 14.58
CA PRO A 325 -12.95 -22.88 13.88
C PRO A 325 -13.19 -21.43 13.47
N VAL A 326 -12.73 -20.45 14.28
CA VAL A 326 -12.87 -19.03 13.99
C VAL A 326 -12.17 -18.65 12.69
N TRP A 327 -10.96 -19.18 12.47
CA TRP A 327 -10.16 -18.88 11.28
C TRP A 327 -10.63 -19.67 10.06
N VAL A 328 -11.13 -20.89 10.25
CA VAL A 328 -11.80 -21.65 9.19
C VAL A 328 -13.05 -20.91 8.71
N LYS A 329 -13.86 -20.39 9.63
CA LYS A 329 -15.02 -19.57 9.28
C LYS A 329 -14.62 -18.31 8.51
N ARG A 330 -13.59 -17.57 8.96
CA ARG A 330 -13.09 -16.38 8.24
C ARG A 330 -12.58 -16.71 6.84
N ALA A 331 -11.85 -17.82 6.68
CA ALA A 331 -11.44 -18.29 5.36
C ALA A 331 -12.66 -18.55 4.48
N LYS A 332 -13.65 -19.28 5.00
CA LYS A 332 -14.89 -19.56 4.30
C LYS A 332 -15.62 -18.28 3.89
N ASP A 333 -15.80 -17.35 4.81
CA ASP A 333 -16.49 -16.08 4.54
C ASP A 333 -15.74 -15.25 3.48
N LEU A 334 -14.40 -15.26 3.48
CA LEU A 334 -13.58 -14.61 2.45
C LEU A 334 -13.78 -15.26 1.07
N PHE A 335 -13.65 -16.58 0.96
CA PHE A 335 -13.81 -17.30 -0.32
C PHE A 335 -15.26 -17.37 -0.84
N GLU A 336 -16.25 -17.10 0.01
CA GLU A 336 -17.66 -16.95 -0.35
C GLU A 336 -18.05 -15.50 -0.63
N ASN A 337 -17.08 -14.57 -0.69
CA ASN A 337 -17.28 -13.14 -0.92
C ASN A 337 -18.29 -12.48 0.05
N LYS A 338 -18.29 -12.94 1.31
CA LYS A 338 -19.11 -12.36 2.40
C LYS A 338 -18.42 -11.20 3.12
N VAL A 339 -17.20 -10.89 2.73
CA VAL A 339 -16.37 -9.84 3.31
C VAL A 339 -16.00 -8.88 2.20
N SER A 340 -16.18 -7.59 2.45
CA SER A 340 -15.88 -6.51 1.50
C SER A 340 -15.16 -5.39 2.24
N TYR A 341 -14.09 -4.90 1.63
CA TYR A 341 -13.29 -3.81 2.16
C TYR A 341 -13.06 -2.79 1.06
N THR A 342 -13.36 -1.53 1.36
CA THR A 342 -13.11 -0.40 0.46
C THR A 342 -11.78 0.26 0.80
N ASN A 343 -10.94 0.54 -0.20
CA ASN A 343 -9.72 1.33 0.02
C ASN A 343 -10.11 2.78 0.29
N ILE A 344 -9.74 3.28 1.46
CA ILE A 344 -10.02 4.65 1.86
C ILE A 344 -8.82 5.55 1.56
N LEU A 345 -7.60 5.06 1.76
CA LEU A 345 -6.41 5.89 1.71
C LEU A 345 -5.24 5.12 1.10
N HIS A 346 -4.52 5.74 0.16
CA HIS A 346 -3.26 5.25 -0.38
C HIS A 346 -2.19 6.35 -0.30
N LEU A 347 -1.08 6.06 0.39
CA LEU A 347 0.02 7.00 0.61
C LEU A 347 1.38 6.32 0.41
N LYS A 348 2.40 7.12 0.07
CA LYS A 348 3.81 6.69 -0.01
C LYS A 348 4.62 7.41 1.06
N ILE A 349 4.98 6.70 2.13
CA ILE A 349 5.48 7.34 3.36
C ILE A 349 6.87 6.79 3.72
N PRO A 350 7.85 7.66 4.07
CA PRO A 350 9.17 7.22 4.49
C PRO A 350 9.16 6.79 5.96
N PHE A 351 9.85 5.68 6.25
CA PHE A 351 10.15 5.20 7.60
C PHE A 351 11.65 5.00 7.77
N GLN A 352 12.10 4.79 9.01
CA GLN A 352 13.49 4.45 9.33
C GLN A 352 13.95 3.20 8.56
N LYS A 353 15.18 3.21 8.07
CA LYS A 353 15.73 2.18 7.16
C LYS A 353 15.72 0.76 7.75
N GLU A 354 15.75 0.63 9.06
CA GLU A 354 15.79 -0.65 9.78
C GLU A 354 14.41 -1.28 9.95
N LYS A 355 13.32 -0.50 9.78
CA LYS A 355 11.96 -1.02 9.92
C LYS A 355 11.60 -1.85 8.69
N THR A 356 11.02 -3.03 8.91
CA THR A 356 10.40 -3.86 7.87
C THR A 356 8.94 -3.48 7.65
N SER A 357 8.30 -4.02 6.60
CA SER A 357 6.85 -3.83 6.37
C SER A 357 5.99 -4.26 7.59
N ILE A 358 6.43 -5.28 8.33
CA ILE A 358 5.75 -5.77 9.53
C ILE A 358 5.91 -4.77 10.69
N ASP A 359 7.10 -4.19 10.85
CA ASP A 359 7.37 -3.19 11.90
C ASP A 359 6.52 -1.95 11.72
N VAL A 360 6.46 -1.46 10.48
CA VAL A 360 5.61 -0.33 10.09
C VAL A 360 4.15 -0.66 10.39
N GLU A 361 3.66 -1.85 10.03
CA GLU A 361 2.27 -2.23 10.32
C GLU A 361 1.99 -2.23 11.83
N TYR A 362 2.87 -2.81 12.66
CA TYR A 362 2.71 -2.82 14.13
C TYR A 362 2.69 -1.41 14.75
N GLU A 363 3.55 -0.52 14.25
CA GLU A 363 3.60 0.87 14.68
C GLU A 363 2.29 1.59 14.39
N LEU A 364 1.77 1.44 13.16
CA LEU A 364 0.56 2.13 12.73
C LEU A 364 -0.70 1.62 13.43
N ILE A 365 -0.77 0.33 13.78
CA ILE A 365 -1.91 -0.19 14.56
C ILE A 365 -1.71 -0.03 16.08
N LYS A 366 -0.58 0.56 16.53
CA LYS A 366 -0.15 0.69 17.94
C LYS A 366 -0.32 -0.61 18.77
N LYS A 367 -0.15 -1.78 18.16
CA LYS A 367 -0.17 -3.06 18.88
C LYS A 367 1.26 -3.51 19.19
N LYS A 368 1.45 -4.05 20.40
CA LYS A 368 2.72 -4.71 20.73
C LYS A 368 2.86 -5.98 19.90
N ARG A 369 4.09 -6.30 19.48
CA ARG A 369 4.43 -7.59 18.86
C ARG A 369 3.88 -8.72 19.73
N SER A 370 2.95 -9.48 19.16
CA SER A 370 2.24 -10.57 19.82
C SER A 370 1.92 -11.65 18.80
N ASP A 371 1.63 -12.85 19.27
CA ASP A 371 1.41 -14.00 18.40
C ASP A 371 0.18 -13.83 17.47
N ARG A 372 -0.75 -12.92 17.80
CA ARG A 372 -2.03 -12.79 17.07
C ARG A 372 -2.52 -11.36 16.83
N GLY A 373 -1.97 -10.33 17.48
CA GLY A 373 -2.50 -8.96 17.37
C GLY A 373 -2.53 -8.43 15.94
N LEU A 374 -1.48 -8.69 15.17
CA LEU A 374 -1.38 -8.32 13.75
C LEU A 374 -2.37 -9.08 12.85
N LEU A 375 -2.85 -10.23 13.30
CA LEU A 375 -3.71 -11.12 12.54
C LEU A 375 -5.19 -10.84 12.79
N SER A 376 -5.55 -10.49 14.02
CA SER A 376 -6.95 -10.33 14.44
C SER A 376 -7.48 -8.91 14.32
N TYR A 377 -6.62 -7.89 14.33
CA TYR A 377 -7.07 -6.49 14.34
C TYR A 377 -8.05 -6.13 13.22
N PRO A 378 -7.95 -6.61 11.96
CA PRO A 378 -8.87 -6.17 10.93
C PRO A 378 -10.33 -6.53 11.20
N TYR A 379 -10.53 -7.64 11.91
CA TYR A 379 -11.85 -8.13 12.31
C TYR A 379 -12.31 -7.54 13.64
N GLU A 380 -11.42 -6.91 14.40
CA GLU A 380 -11.74 -6.23 15.67
C GLU A 380 -12.11 -4.77 15.40
N THR A 381 -11.38 -4.10 14.50
CA THR A 381 -11.47 -2.65 14.25
C THR A 381 -12.23 -2.31 12.98
N GLY A 382 -12.44 -3.28 12.08
CA GLY A 382 -12.95 -3.02 10.73
C GLY A 382 -11.92 -2.35 9.81
N ILE A 383 -10.67 -2.13 10.26
CA ILE A 383 -9.61 -1.50 9.46
C ILE A 383 -8.57 -2.52 9.06
N LEU A 384 -8.21 -2.57 7.78
CA LEU A 384 -7.08 -3.35 7.29
C LEU A 384 -6.01 -2.40 6.73
N VAL A 385 -4.81 -2.46 7.29
CA VAL A 385 -3.66 -1.73 6.77
C VAL A 385 -2.78 -2.68 5.95
N THR A 386 -2.39 -2.26 4.75
CA THR A 386 -1.48 -3.02 3.90
C THR A 386 -0.22 -2.23 3.68
N ILE A 387 0.93 -2.83 3.99
CA ILE A 387 2.25 -2.22 3.88
C ILE A 387 3.10 -3.03 2.92
N ASP A 388 3.59 -2.37 1.87
CA ASP A 388 4.52 -2.96 0.91
C ASP A 388 5.71 -2.01 0.68
N TYR A 389 6.91 -2.57 0.76
CA TYR A 389 8.16 -1.83 0.54
C TYR A 389 8.31 -1.42 -0.93
N LEU A 390 8.61 -0.14 -1.17
CA LEU A 390 8.88 0.40 -2.49
C LEU A 390 10.40 0.45 -2.74
N LYS A 391 10.90 -0.51 -3.50
CA LYS A 391 12.27 -0.46 -4.06
C LYS A 391 12.29 0.62 -5.14
N SER A 392 12.68 1.84 -4.80
CA SER A 392 12.75 2.97 -5.75
C SER A 392 14.16 3.55 -5.81
N GLU A 393 14.75 3.59 -7.00
CA GLU A 393 15.97 4.35 -7.30
C GLU A 393 15.66 5.83 -7.61
N ASP A 394 14.40 6.14 -8.01
CA ASP A 394 14.01 7.43 -8.60
C ASP A 394 13.34 8.44 -7.66
N LEU A 395 13.25 8.14 -6.35
CA LEU A 395 12.64 9.03 -5.37
C LEU A 395 13.70 9.51 -4.39
N PHE A 396 13.75 10.82 -4.13
CA PHE A 396 14.64 11.40 -3.13
C PHE A 396 14.22 10.91 -1.74
N VAL A 397 14.80 9.81 -1.30
CA VAL A 397 14.62 9.25 0.05
C VAL A 397 15.90 9.52 0.84
N HIS A 398 15.75 9.97 2.08
CA HIS A 398 16.89 10.14 2.96
C HIS A 398 17.73 8.86 3.05
N PRO A 399 19.08 8.92 3.11
CA PRO A 399 19.93 7.73 3.20
C PRO A 399 19.63 6.77 4.37
N ASN A 400 19.00 7.29 5.43
CA ASN A 400 18.59 6.55 6.62
C ASN A 400 17.09 6.19 6.63
N SER A 401 16.43 6.22 5.47
CA SER A 401 15.01 5.94 5.33
C SER A 401 14.72 4.96 4.19
N ARG A 402 13.55 4.35 4.27
CA ARG A 402 12.95 3.49 3.22
C ARG A 402 11.52 3.93 2.98
N LEU A 403 11.06 3.86 1.74
CA LEU A 403 9.72 4.26 1.35
C LEU A 403 8.75 3.07 1.33
N TYR A 404 7.55 3.28 1.87
CA TYR A 404 6.50 2.26 1.94
C TYR A 404 5.23 2.74 1.26
N SER A 405 4.60 1.86 0.48
CA SER A 405 3.22 2.01 0.01
C SER A 405 2.28 1.56 1.11
N ILE A 406 1.38 2.43 1.52
CA ILE A 406 0.44 2.21 2.62
C ILE A 406 -0.96 2.37 2.08
N HIS A 407 -1.75 1.29 2.14
CA HIS A 407 -3.19 1.37 1.89
C HIS A 407 -3.95 1.14 3.20
N VAL A 408 -5.01 1.90 3.41
CA VAL A 408 -5.93 1.75 4.55
C VAL A 408 -7.29 1.40 4.00
N PHE A 409 -7.72 0.17 4.27
CA PHE A 409 -9.01 -0.36 3.88
C PHE A 409 -9.98 -0.35 5.06
N GLN A 410 -11.25 -0.13 4.76
CA GLN A 410 -12.36 -0.14 5.71
C GLN A 410 -13.35 -1.25 5.34
N ASP A 411 -13.69 -2.10 6.31
CA ASP A 411 -14.75 -3.10 6.22
C ASP A 411 -16.09 -2.39 5.99
N ASP A 412 -16.79 -2.75 4.92
CA ASP A 412 -18.06 -2.14 4.54
C ASP A 412 -19.19 -2.45 5.53
N SER A 413 -19.04 -3.53 6.31
CA SER A 413 -20.01 -3.97 7.32
C SER A 413 -19.70 -3.49 8.74
N ASN A 414 -18.51 -2.94 8.98
CA ASN A 414 -18.03 -2.51 10.29
C ASN A 414 -17.22 -1.21 10.16
N LYS A 415 -17.90 -0.13 9.78
CA LYS A 415 -17.30 1.21 9.64
C LYS A 415 -17.12 1.87 11.01
N GLN A 416 -15.87 2.21 11.35
CA GLN A 416 -15.54 2.87 12.61
C GLN A 416 -14.66 4.09 12.34
N LEU A 417 -15.23 5.28 12.48
CA LEU A 417 -14.50 6.53 12.27
C LEU A 417 -13.34 6.65 13.27
N VAL A 418 -13.53 6.20 14.51
CA VAL A 418 -12.49 6.28 15.53
C VAL A 418 -11.23 5.49 15.17
N GLU A 419 -11.38 4.29 14.58
CA GLU A 419 -10.25 3.46 14.20
C GLU A 419 -9.56 4.02 12.95
N LEU A 420 -10.33 4.56 11.99
CA LEU A 420 -9.78 5.28 10.84
C LEU A 420 -8.95 6.50 11.28
N LEU A 421 -9.49 7.35 12.16
CA LEU A 421 -8.79 8.53 12.66
C LEU A 421 -7.55 8.16 13.48
N LYS A 422 -7.56 7.05 14.23
CA LYS A 422 -6.36 6.57 14.94
C LYS A 422 -5.24 6.22 13.96
N ILE A 423 -5.54 5.53 12.85
CA ILE A 423 -4.53 5.26 11.82
C ILE A 423 -3.99 6.56 11.23
N VAL A 424 -4.86 7.54 10.93
CA VAL A 424 -4.44 8.85 10.42
C VAL A 424 -3.56 9.59 11.43
N ASP A 425 -3.91 9.61 12.72
CA ASP A 425 -3.06 10.18 13.78
C ASP A 425 -1.68 9.54 13.79
N HIS A 426 -1.61 8.21 13.72
CA HIS A 426 -0.34 7.48 13.76
C HIS A 426 0.51 7.71 12.50
N ILE A 427 -0.13 7.84 11.35
CA ILE A 427 0.52 8.20 10.08
C ILE A 427 0.99 9.66 10.09
N SER A 428 0.26 10.57 10.74
CA SER A 428 0.51 12.02 10.70
C SER A 428 1.93 12.45 11.09
N TYR A 429 2.61 11.63 11.90
CA TYR A 429 4.01 11.83 12.28
C TYR A 429 5.01 11.67 11.13
N HIS A 430 4.59 11.09 10.01
CA HIS A 430 5.45 10.74 8.88
C HIS A 430 5.07 11.46 7.57
N LEU A 431 4.04 12.31 7.59
CA LEU A 431 3.45 12.92 6.39
C LEU A 431 4.19 14.15 5.84
N ALA A 432 4.15 14.30 4.51
CA ALA A 432 4.38 15.55 3.80
C ALA A 432 3.07 16.39 3.69
N ILE A 433 3.15 17.67 3.27
CA ILE A 433 1.96 18.54 3.11
C ILE A 433 0.96 17.92 2.13
N HIS A 434 1.45 17.40 1.01
CA HIS A 434 0.58 16.82 -0.01
C HIS A 434 -0.22 15.62 0.52
N ASP A 435 0.32 14.87 1.48
CA ASP A 435 -0.37 13.70 2.04
C ASP A 435 -1.59 14.10 2.88
N ILE A 436 -1.57 15.28 3.52
CA ILE A 436 -2.73 15.79 4.27
C ILE A 436 -3.88 16.11 3.34
N GLU A 437 -3.60 16.68 2.17
CA GLU A 437 -4.61 16.93 1.14
C GLU A 437 -5.25 15.61 0.66
N ILE A 438 -4.42 14.59 0.42
CA ILE A 438 -4.90 13.25 0.05
C ILE A 438 -5.81 12.69 1.15
N ILE A 439 -5.43 12.78 2.42
CA ILE A 439 -6.23 12.31 3.56
C ILE A 439 -7.57 13.05 3.64
N ARG A 440 -7.55 14.37 3.54
CA ARG A 440 -8.76 15.21 3.54
C ARG A 440 -9.70 14.86 2.41
N ARG A 441 -9.19 14.70 1.20
CA ARG A 441 -9.99 14.29 0.03
C ARG A 441 -10.57 12.89 0.25
N SER A 442 -9.74 11.96 0.68
CA SER A 442 -10.09 10.55 0.90
C SER A 442 -11.21 10.36 1.94
N ILE A 443 -11.04 10.93 3.14
CA ILE A 443 -12.06 10.86 4.19
C ILE A 443 -13.29 11.69 3.79
N GLY A 444 -13.11 12.81 3.10
CA GLY A 444 -14.21 13.68 2.71
C GLY A 444 -15.14 13.02 1.70
N LYS A 445 -14.62 12.15 0.84
CA LYS A 445 -15.44 11.26 -0.02
C LYS A 445 -16.30 10.31 0.80
N GLU A 446 -15.85 9.84 1.97
CA GLU A 446 -16.70 9.03 2.86
C GLU A 446 -17.83 9.84 3.50
N PHE A 447 -17.69 11.17 3.61
CA PHE A 447 -18.72 12.07 4.14
C PHE A 447 -19.66 12.61 3.06
N SER A 448 -19.38 12.29 1.79
CA SER A 448 -20.19 12.68 0.64
C SER A 448 -21.14 11.56 0.21
N TRP A 449 -22.44 11.86 0.12
CA TRP A 449 -23.44 10.93 -0.43
C TRP A 449 -23.31 10.72 -1.94
N THR A 450 -22.52 11.55 -2.64
CA THR A 450 -22.19 11.37 -4.06
C THR A 450 -20.82 10.71 -4.26
N LYS A 451 -20.06 10.49 -3.17
CA LYS A 451 -18.63 10.08 -3.19
C LYS A 451 -17.68 11.03 -3.89
N GLU A 452 -18.15 12.22 -4.26
CA GLU A 452 -17.36 13.28 -4.88
C GLU A 452 -17.39 14.55 -4.04
N ILE A 453 -16.21 15.17 -3.91
CA ILE A 453 -16.02 16.41 -3.16
C ILE A 453 -15.00 17.32 -3.84
N ARG A 454 -15.11 18.61 -3.54
CA ARG A 454 -14.05 19.61 -3.76
C ARG A 454 -13.87 20.46 -2.52
N TYR A 455 -12.77 21.20 -2.46
CA TYR A 455 -12.56 22.22 -1.43
C TYR A 455 -12.63 23.61 -2.06
N ASP A 456 -13.46 24.48 -1.49
CA ASP A 456 -13.57 25.90 -1.83
C ASP A 456 -13.07 26.76 -0.68
N ASN A 457 -11.80 27.18 -0.77
CA ASN A 457 -11.18 27.99 0.27
C ASN A 457 -10.75 29.37 -0.25
N GLY A 458 -11.11 29.73 -1.49
CA GLY A 458 -10.60 30.95 -2.13
C GLY A 458 -10.91 32.20 -1.30
N ALA A 459 -12.16 32.34 -0.88
CA ALA A 459 -12.63 33.47 -0.09
C ALA A 459 -11.96 33.56 1.30
N ILE A 460 -11.79 32.43 1.98
CA ILE A 460 -11.14 32.34 3.29
C ILE A 460 -9.65 32.69 3.17
N ILE A 461 -8.97 32.11 2.16
CA ILE A 461 -7.57 32.38 1.89
C ILE A 461 -7.38 33.88 1.61
N SER A 462 -8.19 34.47 0.73
CA SER A 462 -8.12 35.91 0.46
C SER A 462 -8.32 36.76 1.72
N ALA A 463 -9.28 36.42 2.58
CA ALA A 463 -9.52 37.15 3.84
C ALA A 463 -8.30 37.08 4.79
N ILE A 464 -7.65 35.92 4.89
CA ILE A 464 -6.45 35.75 5.72
C ILE A 464 -5.26 36.50 5.10
N VAL A 465 -5.10 36.46 3.77
CA VAL A 465 -4.06 37.21 3.06
C VAL A 465 -4.21 38.71 3.29
N GLU A 466 -5.43 39.26 3.14
CA GLU A 466 -5.71 40.68 3.43
C GLU A 466 -5.37 41.03 4.89
N ALA A 467 -5.64 40.12 5.85
CA ALA A 467 -5.26 40.33 7.24
C ALA A 467 -3.73 40.33 7.45
N ILE A 468 -2.98 39.47 6.77
CA ILE A 468 -1.50 39.47 6.83
C ILE A 468 -0.93 40.75 6.24
N LEU A 469 -1.42 41.19 5.08
CA LEU A 469 -0.97 42.45 4.46
C LEU A 469 -1.19 43.66 5.39
N LYS A 470 -2.31 43.68 6.12
CA LYS A 470 -2.58 44.70 7.13
C LYS A 470 -1.62 44.59 8.33
N LEU A 471 -1.32 43.39 8.81
CA LEU A 471 -0.32 43.17 9.86
C LEU A 471 1.08 43.68 9.47
N GLU A 472 1.47 43.51 8.22
CA GLU A 472 2.74 44.01 7.68
C GLU A 472 2.72 45.50 7.33
N THR A 473 1.55 46.14 7.38
CA THR A 473 1.45 47.60 7.38
C THR A 473 1.55 48.16 8.79
N ASP A 474 0.91 47.50 9.76
CA ASP A 474 0.71 48.05 11.11
C ASP A 474 1.80 47.64 12.12
N LYS A 475 2.37 46.44 11.99
CA LYS A 475 3.18 45.79 13.06
C LYS A 475 4.47 45.14 12.57
N TYR A 476 4.49 44.62 11.36
CA TYR A 476 5.65 43.99 10.74
C TYR A 476 6.11 44.82 9.53
N LYS A 477 7.27 44.52 8.97
CA LYS A 477 7.66 44.98 7.63
C LYS A 477 7.09 44.02 6.57
N GLU A 478 7.00 44.49 5.33
CA GLU A 478 6.62 43.67 4.17
C GLU A 478 7.46 42.36 4.12
N GLY A 479 6.78 41.22 4.00
CA GLY A 479 7.35 39.86 4.01
C GLY A 479 7.84 39.35 5.38
N GLU A 480 8.00 40.23 6.38
CA GLU A 480 8.58 39.88 7.68
C GLU A 480 7.66 38.96 8.49
N PHE A 481 6.34 39.05 8.34
CA PHE A 481 5.41 38.17 9.05
C PHE A 481 5.60 36.72 8.61
N VAL A 482 5.60 36.49 7.31
CA VAL A 482 5.77 35.15 6.71
C VAL A 482 7.11 34.56 7.10
N GLU A 483 8.20 35.32 6.96
CA GLU A 483 9.55 34.87 7.36
C GLU A 483 9.58 34.46 8.84
N LYS A 484 9.06 35.30 9.73
CA LYS A 484 9.05 35.03 11.17
C LYS A 484 8.15 33.85 11.56
N TYR A 485 7.01 33.68 10.90
CA TYR A 485 6.14 32.53 11.10
C TYR A 485 6.86 31.25 10.70
N LEU A 486 7.42 31.22 9.50
CA LEU A 486 8.17 30.09 8.97
C LEU A 486 9.39 29.74 9.83
N GLN A 487 10.11 30.74 10.33
CA GLN A 487 11.18 30.55 11.32
C GLN A 487 10.64 29.92 12.62
N ALA A 488 9.48 30.37 13.11
CA ALA A 488 8.87 29.81 14.31
C ALA A 488 8.43 28.34 14.14
N LEU A 489 7.97 27.96 12.95
CA LEU A 489 7.73 26.56 12.58
C LEU A 489 9.04 25.76 12.54
N SER A 490 10.08 26.29 11.89
CA SER A 490 11.38 25.62 11.74
C SER A 490 12.13 25.41 13.06
N ASN A 491 11.79 26.19 14.09
CA ASN A 491 12.41 26.16 15.42
C ASN A 491 11.70 25.22 16.41
N ILE A 492 10.60 24.57 16.01
CA ILE A 492 9.92 23.57 16.85
C ILE A 492 10.89 22.40 17.10
N SER A 493 11.41 22.32 18.32
CA SER A 493 12.53 21.44 18.68
C SER A 493 12.32 20.83 20.07
N THR A 494 11.33 19.96 20.25
CA THR A 494 11.23 19.19 21.50
C THR A 494 11.87 17.80 21.39
N PHE A 495 12.55 17.37 22.45
CA PHE A 495 13.36 16.15 22.52
C PHE A 495 12.55 14.85 22.28
N LYS A 496 11.22 14.89 22.47
CA LYS A 496 10.30 13.78 22.18
C LYS A 496 9.93 13.68 20.68
N GLU A 497 10.12 14.76 19.92
CA GLU A 497 9.73 14.89 18.51
C GLU A 497 10.92 14.69 17.56
N LEU A 498 12.13 15.03 18.03
CA LEU A 498 13.40 14.88 17.31
C LEU A 498 13.63 13.47 16.72
N TRP A 499 13.12 12.41 17.36
CA TRP A 499 13.37 11.03 16.92
C TRP A 499 12.33 10.46 15.94
N ASN A 500 11.10 10.97 15.97
CA ASN A 500 10.01 10.48 15.10
C ASN A 500 9.80 11.33 13.85
N ASN A 501 10.33 12.55 13.83
CA ASN A 501 10.05 13.56 12.79
C ASN A 501 11.32 14.08 12.09
N PHE A 502 12.48 13.44 12.33
CA PHE A 502 13.81 13.94 11.96
C PHE A 502 13.93 14.35 10.48
N HIS A 503 13.33 13.58 9.57
CA HIS A 503 13.41 13.82 8.13
C HIS A 503 12.46 14.91 7.66
N ASN A 504 11.19 14.84 8.06
CA ASN A 504 10.21 15.86 7.70
C ASN A 504 10.62 17.21 8.27
N GLN A 505 11.04 17.29 9.54
CA GLN A 505 11.54 18.55 10.10
C GLN A 505 12.75 19.09 9.35
N PHE A 506 13.66 18.24 8.86
CA PHE A 506 14.81 18.69 8.08
C PHE A 506 14.42 19.12 6.66
N ILE A 507 13.55 18.38 5.96
CA ILE A 507 12.99 18.78 4.67
C ILE A 507 12.20 20.07 4.80
N TRP A 508 11.27 20.15 5.76
CA TRP A 508 10.49 21.36 6.05
C TRP A 508 11.41 22.52 6.35
N LYS A 509 12.40 22.34 7.24
CA LYS A 509 13.33 23.39 7.62
C LYS A 509 14.20 23.83 6.46
N GLU A 510 14.80 22.92 5.70
CA GLU A 510 15.63 23.26 4.54
C GLU A 510 14.80 23.87 3.41
N GLN A 511 13.60 23.36 3.12
CA GLN A 511 12.69 23.94 2.13
C GLN A 511 12.24 25.34 2.56
N ILE A 512 11.88 25.53 3.83
CA ILE A 512 11.51 26.83 4.38
C ILE A 512 12.71 27.79 4.32
N VAL A 513 13.89 27.37 4.75
CA VAL A 513 15.11 28.19 4.75
C VAL A 513 15.56 28.51 3.32
N TYR A 514 15.48 27.56 2.40
CA TYR A 514 15.76 27.73 0.98
C TYR A 514 14.73 28.67 0.35
N PHE A 515 13.44 28.47 0.60
CA PHE A 515 12.37 29.34 0.13
C PHE A 515 12.60 30.78 0.60
N ILE A 516 12.86 30.99 1.89
CA ILE A 516 13.20 32.30 2.47
C ILE A 516 14.47 32.89 1.82
N LYS A 517 15.44 32.07 1.42
CA LYS A 517 16.68 32.55 0.78
C LYS A 517 16.52 32.91 -0.70
N GLU A 518 15.83 32.08 -1.47
CA GLU A 518 15.63 32.27 -2.92
C GLU A 518 14.64 33.38 -3.24
N HIS A 519 13.58 33.51 -2.42
CA HIS A 519 12.49 34.48 -2.66
C HIS A 519 12.70 35.78 -1.86
N LYS A 520 13.92 36.01 -1.35
CA LYS A 520 14.30 37.27 -0.70
C LYS A 520 14.22 38.41 -1.72
N GLY A 521 13.22 39.28 -1.57
CA GLY A 521 12.98 40.41 -2.48
C GLY A 521 11.94 40.15 -3.57
N GLU A 522 11.22 39.03 -3.54
CA GLU A 522 9.99 38.82 -4.32
C GLU A 522 8.73 39.33 -3.58
N ASP A 523 8.89 40.41 -2.81
CA ASP A 523 7.94 40.87 -1.78
C ASP A 523 6.59 41.38 -2.35
N ASN A 524 6.49 41.56 -3.68
CA ASN A 524 5.46 42.38 -4.30
C ASN A 524 4.32 41.61 -5.00
N LYS A 525 4.05 40.35 -4.65
CA LYS A 525 2.99 39.57 -5.29
C LYS A 525 2.05 38.94 -4.27
N SER A 526 0.79 39.38 -4.30
CA SER A 526 -0.35 38.77 -3.59
C SER A 526 -0.39 37.24 -3.70
N GLU A 527 0.14 36.68 -4.79
CA GLU A 527 0.26 35.24 -5.03
C GLU A 527 1.11 34.50 -3.98
N MET A 528 2.19 35.11 -3.46
CA MET A 528 3.06 34.49 -2.45
C MET A 528 2.31 34.21 -1.15
N TYR A 529 1.55 35.19 -0.66
CA TYR A 529 0.73 35.04 0.54
C TYR A 529 -0.38 34.00 0.35
N GLU A 530 -0.94 33.91 -0.86
CA GLU A 530 -1.93 32.88 -1.19
C GLU A 530 -1.33 31.47 -1.08
N TYR A 531 -0.16 31.24 -1.68
CA TYR A 531 0.55 29.96 -1.56
C TYR A 531 0.94 29.64 -0.12
N PHE A 532 1.41 30.64 0.64
CA PHE A 532 1.72 30.48 2.05
C PHE A 532 0.51 30.03 2.86
N ILE A 533 -0.66 30.67 2.69
CA ILE A 533 -1.87 30.29 3.42
C ILE A 533 -2.42 28.94 2.98
N ARG A 534 -2.38 28.61 1.69
CA ARG A 534 -2.73 27.26 1.21
C ARG A 534 -1.88 26.20 1.91
N GLY A 535 -0.56 26.36 1.88
CA GLY A 535 0.37 25.46 2.57
C GLY A 535 0.14 25.40 4.08
N LEU A 536 -0.10 26.55 4.73
CA LEU A 536 -0.39 26.63 6.16
C LEU A 536 -1.63 25.83 6.56
N LEU A 537 -2.71 25.97 5.78
CA LEU A 537 -3.96 25.25 6.03
C LEU A 537 -3.81 23.75 5.79
N ASP A 538 -2.88 23.31 4.94
CA ASP A 538 -2.58 21.90 4.66
C ASP A 538 -1.56 21.28 5.63
N LEU A 539 -1.06 22.02 6.63
CA LEU A 539 -0.21 21.45 7.67
C LEU A 539 -1.03 20.61 8.67
N PRO A 540 -0.41 19.58 9.28
CA PRO A 540 -0.96 18.94 10.46
C PRO A 540 -1.31 19.98 11.54
N VAL A 541 -2.56 19.97 12.02
CA VAL A 541 -3.11 20.98 12.95
C VAL A 541 -2.22 21.20 14.17
N LYS A 542 -1.64 20.11 14.70
CA LYS A 542 -0.75 20.15 15.86
C LYS A 542 0.44 21.10 15.68
N LEU A 543 0.97 21.24 14.45
CA LEU A 543 2.07 22.18 14.13
C LEU A 543 1.64 23.65 14.29
N LEU A 544 0.36 23.94 14.07
CA LEU A 544 -0.21 25.29 14.21
C LEU A 544 -0.54 25.65 15.66
N GLN A 545 -0.53 24.65 16.57
CA GLN A 545 -0.91 24.79 17.97
C GLN A 545 0.30 24.93 18.92
N TYR A 546 1.53 24.89 18.41
CA TYR A 546 2.73 25.09 19.23
C TYR A 546 2.78 26.51 19.82
N GLN A 547 3.42 26.63 20.98
CA GLN A 547 3.61 27.93 21.63
C GLN A 547 4.39 28.93 20.77
N SER A 548 5.31 28.45 19.92
CA SER A 548 6.08 29.29 19.01
C SER A 548 5.24 29.93 17.91
N THR A 549 4.19 29.26 17.43
CA THR A 549 3.31 29.72 16.33
C THR A 549 2.08 30.45 16.83
N LYS A 550 1.66 30.22 18.08
CA LYS A 550 0.45 30.78 18.70
C LYS A 550 0.34 32.30 18.60
N LYS A 551 1.43 33.04 18.80
CA LYS A 551 1.43 34.51 18.68
C LYS A 551 1.01 34.97 17.27
N TYR A 552 1.53 34.34 16.22
CA TYR A 552 1.26 34.74 14.84
C TYR A 552 -0.19 34.40 14.45
N MET A 553 -0.69 33.24 14.89
CA MET A 553 -2.09 32.89 14.71
C MET A 553 -3.00 33.90 15.44
N GLN A 554 -2.65 34.32 16.65
CA GLN A 554 -3.40 35.33 17.40
C GLN A 554 -3.40 36.69 16.70
N ASP A 555 -2.26 37.11 16.15
CA ASP A 555 -2.14 38.34 15.37
C ASP A 555 -3.08 38.33 14.14
N ILE A 556 -3.17 37.19 13.43
CA ILE A 556 -4.14 37.01 12.32
C ILE A 556 -5.57 37.13 12.85
N TYR A 557 -5.89 36.45 13.95
CA TYR A 557 -7.24 36.49 14.56
C TYR A 557 -7.66 37.91 14.93
N ASP A 558 -6.80 38.65 15.63
CA ASP A 558 -7.09 40.02 16.09
C ASP A 558 -7.27 40.96 14.89
N THR A 559 -6.50 40.75 13.83
CA THR A 559 -6.59 41.55 12.60
C THR A 559 -7.86 41.25 11.82
N LEU A 560 -8.26 39.98 11.70
CA LEU A 560 -9.54 39.61 11.10
C LEU A 560 -10.69 40.24 11.89
N LEU A 561 -10.68 40.12 13.22
CA LEU A 561 -11.74 40.63 14.10
C LEU A 561 -11.93 42.15 13.96
N THR A 562 -10.84 42.91 13.87
CA THR A 562 -10.87 44.37 13.72
C THR A 562 -11.22 44.83 12.31
N SER A 563 -11.08 43.96 11.31
CA SER A 563 -11.36 44.27 9.90
C SER A 563 -12.83 44.09 9.52
N ILE A 564 -13.58 43.20 10.19
CA ILE A 564 -15.01 42.96 9.87
C ILE A 564 -15.86 44.24 9.94
N PRO A 565 -15.77 45.12 10.97
CA PRO A 565 -16.54 46.37 11.00
C PRO A 565 -16.22 47.35 9.87
N GLN A 566 -15.00 47.27 9.33
CA GLN A 566 -14.47 48.21 8.32
C GLN A 566 -14.90 47.86 6.89
N GLU A 567 -15.29 46.60 6.67
CA GLU A 567 -15.78 46.13 5.38
C GLU A 567 -17.21 46.65 5.11
N ASN A 568 -17.57 46.87 3.84
CA ASN A 568 -18.89 47.33 3.43
C ASN A 568 -19.73 46.19 2.81
N SER A 569 -19.08 45.23 2.15
CA SER A 569 -19.76 44.07 1.56
C SER A 569 -20.15 43.05 2.63
N ASN A 570 -21.45 42.72 2.71
CA ASN A 570 -21.91 41.65 3.61
C ASN A 570 -21.32 40.28 3.24
N GLU A 571 -21.07 40.03 1.96
CA GLU A 571 -20.42 38.80 1.50
C GLU A 571 -18.99 38.71 2.05
N LYS A 572 -18.19 39.76 1.85
CA LYS A 572 -16.83 39.82 2.39
C LYS A 572 -16.80 39.75 3.93
N LYS A 573 -17.76 40.38 4.62
CA LYS A 573 -17.91 40.23 6.09
C LYS A 573 -18.16 38.78 6.48
N GLY A 574 -18.95 38.04 5.71
CA GLY A 574 -19.18 36.61 5.91
C GLY A 574 -17.87 35.83 5.81
N ASN A 575 -17.13 36.04 4.72
CA ASN A 575 -15.85 35.37 4.47
C ASN A 575 -14.81 35.65 5.56
N ILE A 576 -14.68 36.91 5.99
CA ILE A 576 -13.78 37.30 7.09
C ILE A 576 -14.24 36.66 8.41
N PHE A 577 -15.55 36.61 8.67
CA PHE A 577 -16.10 36.01 9.89
C PHE A 577 -15.89 34.48 9.94
N GLU A 578 -15.99 33.79 8.81
CA GLU A 578 -15.65 32.38 8.69
C GLU A 578 -14.15 32.13 8.88
N ALA A 579 -13.29 32.92 8.21
CA ALA A 579 -11.84 32.86 8.41
C ALA A 579 -11.46 33.09 9.88
N LEU A 580 -12.09 34.06 10.54
CA LEU A 580 -11.94 34.31 11.97
C LEU A 580 -12.26 33.07 12.81
N TRP A 581 -13.33 32.36 12.45
CA TRP A 581 -13.73 31.13 13.14
C TRP A 581 -12.73 29.99 12.93
N LEU A 582 -12.31 29.77 11.69
CA LEU A 582 -11.34 28.74 11.35
C LEU A 582 -10.02 28.97 12.11
N ILE A 583 -9.48 30.19 12.07
CA ILE A 583 -8.25 30.55 12.79
C ILE A 583 -8.40 30.32 14.29
N LYS A 584 -9.54 30.68 14.89
CA LYS A 584 -9.81 30.40 16.31
C LYS A 584 -9.78 28.91 16.63
N LYS A 585 -10.34 28.06 15.77
CA LYS A 585 -10.37 26.61 15.97
C LYS A 585 -9.00 25.96 15.77
N LEU A 586 -8.25 26.39 14.75
CA LEU A 586 -6.88 25.92 14.52
C LEU A 586 -5.95 26.21 15.71
N GLN A 587 -6.18 27.30 16.45
CA GLN A 587 -5.45 27.62 17.68
C GLN A 587 -5.87 26.82 18.92
N THR A 588 -7.04 26.19 18.90
CA THR A 588 -7.63 25.56 20.08
C THR A 588 -7.31 24.06 20.08
N GLU A 589 -6.41 23.65 20.97
CA GLU A 589 -6.14 22.22 21.20
C GLU A 589 -7.38 21.55 21.81
N LYS A 590 -7.88 20.52 21.12
CA LYS A 590 -8.96 19.65 21.60
C LYS A 590 -8.58 18.20 21.37
N GLY A 591 -8.78 17.38 22.40
CA GLY A 591 -8.52 15.94 22.28
C GLY A 591 -7.05 15.62 22.05
N ASP A 592 -6.78 14.43 21.51
CA ASP A 592 -5.45 13.92 21.20
C ASP A 592 -5.09 14.06 19.71
N PHE A 593 -6.09 14.21 18.84
CA PHE A 593 -5.94 14.41 17.40
C PHE A 593 -7.01 15.37 16.88
N GLN A 594 -6.66 16.23 15.90
CA GLN A 594 -7.57 17.15 15.21
C GLN A 594 -7.28 17.18 13.71
N LEU A 595 -8.34 17.18 12.90
CA LEU A 595 -8.30 17.35 11.44
C LEU A 595 -9.47 18.22 10.98
N PHE A 596 -9.22 19.15 10.05
CA PHE A 596 -10.24 20.07 9.54
C PHE A 596 -10.55 19.84 8.06
N PHE A 597 -11.81 20.03 7.71
CA PHE A 597 -12.36 20.01 6.35
C PHE A 597 -13.09 21.35 6.19
N ASN A 598 -12.32 22.39 5.90
CA ASN A 598 -12.84 23.74 5.69
C ASN A 598 -13.15 23.97 4.21
N GLY A 599 -14.32 24.55 3.93
CA GLY A 599 -14.82 24.77 2.57
C GLY A 599 -15.11 23.48 1.81
N MET A 600 -15.52 22.40 2.51
CA MET A 600 -15.83 21.14 1.82
C MET A 600 -17.14 21.29 1.04
N VAL A 601 -17.12 20.98 -0.25
CA VAL A 601 -18.32 20.99 -1.10
C VAL A 601 -18.62 19.57 -1.55
N VAL A 602 -19.85 19.10 -1.30
CA VAL A 602 -20.35 17.84 -1.86
C VAL A 602 -20.80 18.06 -3.30
N VAL A 603 -20.08 17.46 -4.25
CA VAL A 603 -20.27 17.69 -5.69
C VAL A 603 -21.20 16.63 -6.26
N ASP A 604 -22.26 17.07 -6.92
CA ASP A 604 -23.16 16.20 -7.68
C ASP A 604 -22.84 16.31 -9.18
N LEU A 605 -22.09 15.37 -9.72
CA LEU A 605 -21.66 15.39 -11.12
C LEU A 605 -22.82 15.31 -12.13
N GLU A 606 -24.03 14.91 -11.68
CA GLU A 606 -25.22 14.86 -12.53
C GLU A 606 -25.90 16.24 -12.66
N LYS A 607 -25.59 17.20 -11.78
CA LYS A 607 -26.13 18.56 -11.82
C LYS A 607 -25.33 19.50 -12.73
N PRO A 608 -25.95 20.57 -13.27
CA PRO A 608 -25.24 21.64 -13.97
C PRO A 608 -24.18 22.29 -13.06
N LYS A 609 -23.04 22.71 -13.62
CA LYS A 609 -21.91 23.30 -12.86
C LYS A 609 -22.30 24.43 -11.87
N LYS A 610 -23.37 25.18 -12.16
CA LYS A 610 -23.87 26.26 -11.28
C LYS A 610 -24.62 25.76 -10.03
N GLU A 611 -25.10 24.52 -10.06
CA GLU A 611 -25.86 23.84 -9.00
C GLU A 611 -25.03 22.75 -8.29
N GLN A 612 -23.80 22.49 -8.78
CA GLN A 612 -22.86 21.54 -8.18
C GLN A 612 -22.33 21.98 -6.81
N ASP A 613 -22.53 23.25 -6.47
CA ASP A 613 -21.95 23.91 -5.28
C ASP A 613 -22.98 24.22 -4.19
N GLU A 614 -24.20 23.69 -4.30
CA GLU A 614 -25.28 23.93 -3.32
C GLU A 614 -24.98 23.38 -1.91
N ASN A 615 -24.00 22.47 -1.79
CA ASN A 615 -23.69 21.76 -0.55
C ASN A 615 -22.26 22.08 -0.05
N GLU A 616 -21.95 23.37 0.10
CA GLU A 616 -20.73 23.87 0.73
C GLU A 616 -20.84 23.90 2.26
N PHE A 617 -19.82 23.39 2.94
CA PHE A 617 -19.73 23.34 4.39
C PHE A 617 -18.51 24.12 4.87
N ASP A 618 -18.77 25.15 5.68
CA ASP A 618 -17.78 26.13 6.13
C ASP A 618 -16.61 25.48 6.89
N VAL A 619 -16.89 24.85 8.04
CA VAL A 619 -15.86 24.20 8.87
C VAL A 619 -16.38 22.91 9.46
N ILE A 620 -15.75 21.80 9.11
CA ILE A 620 -15.91 20.52 9.80
C ILE A 620 -14.62 20.19 10.56
N GLU A 621 -14.74 19.84 11.82
CA GLU A 621 -13.64 19.51 12.73
C GLU A 621 -13.80 18.06 13.21
N LEU A 622 -12.82 17.21 12.88
CA LEU A 622 -12.72 15.84 13.37
C LEU A 622 -11.74 15.75 14.53
N ILE A 623 -12.13 15.06 15.59
CA ILE A 623 -11.37 14.98 16.83
C ILE A 623 -11.31 13.54 17.31
N ILE A 624 -10.16 13.10 17.84
CA ILE A 624 -10.13 12.00 18.82
C ILE A 624 -10.09 12.66 20.19
N ASN A 625 -11.18 12.56 20.95
CA ASN A 625 -11.27 13.24 22.25
C ASN A 625 -10.38 12.57 23.30
N LYS A 626 -10.27 13.16 24.51
CA LYS A 626 -9.42 12.62 25.59
C LYS A 626 -9.90 11.26 26.14
N GLU A 627 -11.12 10.85 25.81
CA GLU A 627 -11.66 9.52 26.12
C GLU A 627 -11.37 8.50 25.01
N GLY A 628 -10.75 8.92 23.90
CA GLY A 628 -10.42 8.09 22.77
C GLY A 628 -11.58 7.84 21.80
N LYS A 629 -12.64 8.65 21.83
CA LYS A 629 -13.79 8.59 20.92
C LYS A 629 -13.64 9.56 19.75
N ALA A 630 -14.24 9.23 18.60
CA ALA A 630 -14.32 10.13 17.46
C ALA A 630 -15.44 11.16 17.66
N GLU A 631 -15.13 12.44 17.49
CA GLU A 631 -16.10 13.52 17.40
C GLU A 631 -16.02 14.20 16.02
N CYS A 632 -17.17 14.46 15.43
CA CYS A 632 -17.33 15.26 14.22
C CYS A 632 -18.14 16.52 14.55
N TRP A 633 -17.51 17.68 14.44
CA TRP A 633 -18.15 18.97 14.69
C TRP A 633 -18.39 19.69 13.37
N ILE A 634 -19.64 19.98 13.06
CA ILE A 634 -20.06 20.70 11.85
C ILE A 634 -20.47 22.11 12.27
N TYR A 635 -19.72 23.10 11.81
CA TYR A 635 -19.97 24.51 12.08
C TYR A 635 -20.50 25.19 10.82
N ALA A 636 -21.65 25.85 10.95
CA ALA A 636 -22.17 26.74 9.92
C ALA A 636 -22.06 28.20 10.39
N CYS A 637 -21.11 28.90 9.82
CA CYS A 637 -20.80 30.30 10.01
C CYS A 637 -21.82 31.16 9.28
N SER A 638 -22.45 32.11 9.97
CA SER A 638 -23.36 33.03 9.31
C SER A 638 -23.48 34.36 10.02
N ILE A 639 -23.51 35.43 9.24
CA ILE A 639 -23.79 36.79 9.70
C ILE A 639 -25.22 37.25 9.35
N ALA A 640 -26.01 36.36 8.71
CA ALA A 640 -27.38 36.62 8.30
C ALA A 640 -28.34 36.35 9.46
N ASP A 641 -29.38 37.17 9.61
CA ASP A 641 -30.33 37.02 10.72
C ASP A 641 -31.19 35.75 10.58
N ASN A 642 -31.41 35.29 9.35
CA ASN A 642 -32.13 34.05 9.02
C ASN A 642 -31.22 32.82 8.86
N TYR A 643 -30.05 32.80 9.52
CA TYR A 643 -29.05 31.72 9.42
C TYR A 643 -29.62 30.30 9.62
N ARG A 644 -30.61 30.14 10.51
CA ARG A 644 -31.25 28.83 10.75
C ARG A 644 -31.93 28.30 9.49
N GLN A 645 -32.78 29.11 8.88
CA GLN A 645 -33.54 28.72 7.69
C GLN A 645 -32.61 28.39 6.51
N LYS A 646 -31.48 29.10 6.37
CA LYS A 646 -30.52 28.89 5.29
C LYS A 646 -29.74 27.58 5.42
N ASN A 647 -29.33 27.23 6.64
CA ASN A 647 -28.33 26.19 6.84
C ASN A 647 -28.91 24.88 7.42
N GLN A 648 -30.15 24.89 7.95
CA GLN A 648 -30.72 23.74 8.65
C GLN A 648 -30.81 22.48 7.78
N GLU A 649 -31.30 22.59 6.55
CA GLU A 649 -31.48 21.44 5.66
C GLU A 649 -30.13 20.78 5.33
N GLN A 650 -29.16 21.59 4.92
CA GLN A 650 -27.83 21.16 4.53
C GLN A 650 -27.07 20.49 5.69
N ILE A 651 -27.05 21.12 6.88
CA ILE A 651 -26.44 20.52 8.08
C ILE A 651 -27.12 19.20 8.44
N THR A 652 -28.46 19.16 8.42
CA THR A 652 -29.21 17.94 8.77
C THR A 652 -28.85 16.81 7.82
N LYS A 653 -28.80 17.10 6.52
CA LYS A 653 -28.45 16.12 5.48
C LYS A 653 -27.06 15.53 5.69
N LEU A 654 -26.04 16.36 5.91
CA LEU A 654 -24.67 15.88 6.15
C LEU A 654 -24.57 15.09 7.45
N THR A 655 -25.17 15.61 8.53
CA THR A 655 -25.11 14.97 9.86
C THR A 655 -25.75 13.59 9.83
N ASP A 656 -26.93 13.47 9.23
CA ASP A 656 -27.65 12.19 9.11
C ASP A 656 -26.88 11.19 8.25
N TYR A 657 -26.27 11.65 7.17
CA TYR A 657 -25.44 10.81 6.32
C TYR A 657 -24.19 10.31 7.06
N ILE A 658 -23.43 11.19 7.74
CA ILE A 658 -22.25 10.79 8.50
C ILE A 658 -22.63 9.79 9.61
N HIS A 659 -23.73 10.02 10.33
CA HIS A 659 -24.19 9.08 11.37
C HIS A 659 -24.58 7.72 10.79
N GLN A 660 -25.20 7.70 9.61
CA GLN A 660 -25.53 6.46 8.91
C GLN A 660 -24.27 5.68 8.49
N VAL A 661 -23.21 6.36 8.06
CA VAL A 661 -21.96 5.73 7.61
C VAL A 661 -21.07 5.33 8.80
N PHE A 662 -20.98 6.18 9.82
CA PHE A 662 -20.13 6.03 11.01
C PHE A 662 -20.96 6.23 12.27
N SER A 663 -21.65 5.19 12.69
CA SER A 663 -22.54 5.27 13.86
C SER A 663 -21.78 5.41 15.18
N ASP A 664 -20.48 5.09 15.20
CA ASP A 664 -19.57 5.28 16.34
C ASP A 664 -19.18 6.75 16.57
N ALA A 665 -19.43 7.64 15.59
CA ALA A 665 -19.05 9.03 15.67
C ALA A 665 -20.02 9.84 16.56
N ILE A 666 -19.46 10.61 17.50
CA ILE A 666 -20.21 11.67 18.20
C ILE A 666 -20.32 12.86 17.25
N ILE A 667 -21.52 13.26 16.87
CA ILE A 667 -21.71 14.38 15.92
C ILE A 667 -22.32 15.58 16.63
N ASN A 668 -21.66 16.72 16.50
CA ASN A 668 -22.09 18.00 17.08
C ASN A 668 -22.29 19.05 15.98
N THR A 669 -23.45 19.67 15.94
CA THR A 669 -23.79 20.70 14.96
C THR A 669 -23.95 22.05 15.63
N ARG A 670 -23.32 23.09 15.09
CA ARG A 670 -23.31 24.44 15.66
C ARG A 670 -23.53 25.49 14.58
N TYR A 671 -24.45 26.41 14.85
CA TYR A 671 -24.45 27.71 14.18
C TYR A 671 -23.42 28.62 14.85
N VAL A 672 -22.58 29.25 14.06
CA VAL A 672 -21.60 30.22 14.52
C VAL A 672 -22.04 31.58 14.03
N ILE A 673 -22.40 32.46 14.96
CA ILE A 673 -22.90 33.80 14.64
C ILE A 673 -22.19 34.87 15.47
N PRO A 674 -22.20 36.15 15.06
CA PRO A 674 -21.68 37.24 15.89
C PRO A 674 -22.39 37.30 17.24
N LYS A 675 -21.65 37.66 18.30
CA LYS A 675 -22.21 37.89 19.64
C LYS A 675 -23.27 38.99 19.62
N ASP A 676 -22.95 40.12 18.99
CA ASP A 676 -23.87 41.24 18.83
C ASP A 676 -23.48 42.10 17.63
N LYS A 677 -24.14 41.88 16.49
CA LYS A 677 -23.91 42.59 15.23
C LYS A 677 -24.28 44.08 15.33
N ASN A 678 -25.30 44.42 16.11
CA ASN A 678 -25.80 45.79 16.23
C ASN A 678 -24.80 46.68 16.98
N ASN A 679 -24.10 46.10 17.97
CA ASN A 679 -23.06 46.79 18.73
C ASN A 679 -21.64 46.53 18.20
N GLN A 680 -21.48 46.07 16.95
CA GLN A 680 -20.19 45.77 16.31
C GLN A 680 -19.32 44.74 17.08
N ASN A 681 -19.96 43.87 17.88
CA ASN A 681 -19.29 42.78 18.57
C ASN A 681 -19.29 41.51 17.71
N TRP A 682 -18.29 41.42 16.84
CA TRP A 682 -18.08 40.33 15.89
C TRP A 682 -17.42 39.09 16.48
N ASN A 683 -17.23 39.03 17.80
CA ASN A 683 -16.74 37.81 18.43
C ASN A 683 -17.72 36.66 18.15
N PRO A 684 -17.23 35.48 17.71
CA PRO A 684 -18.11 34.36 17.40
C PRO A 684 -18.71 33.77 18.68
N ARG A 685 -20.00 33.43 18.61
CA ARG A 685 -20.70 32.58 19.59
C ARG A 685 -21.27 31.35 18.90
N GLU A 686 -21.21 30.23 19.60
CA GLU A 686 -21.79 28.96 19.16
C GLU A 686 -23.23 28.85 19.66
N ILE A 687 -24.11 28.37 18.80
CA ILE A 687 -25.49 28.02 19.14
C ILE A 687 -25.73 26.61 18.63
N ASP A 688 -26.30 25.74 19.47
CA ASP A 688 -26.67 24.39 19.05
C ASP A 688 -27.64 24.43 17.86
N ALA A 689 -27.30 23.69 16.80
CA ALA A 689 -28.14 23.55 15.61
C ALA A 689 -29.23 22.47 15.78
N GLY A 690 -29.16 21.66 16.85
CA GLY A 690 -30.23 20.78 17.29
C GLY A 690 -30.25 19.39 16.64
N ARG A 691 -29.28 19.08 15.77
CA ARG A 691 -29.12 17.74 15.17
C ARG A 691 -27.78 17.16 15.58
N ASN A 692 -27.74 16.51 16.74
CA ASN A 692 -26.53 15.93 17.34
C ASN A 692 -26.71 14.41 17.55
N PHE A 693 -25.61 13.66 17.56
CA PHE A 693 -25.57 12.22 17.83
C PHE A 693 -24.51 11.89 18.89
N VAL A 694 -24.78 10.89 19.74
CA VAL A 694 -23.94 10.56 20.92
C VAL A 694 -22.91 9.44 20.66
N GLY A 695 -22.89 8.87 19.45
CA GLY A 695 -22.12 7.67 19.10
C GLY A 695 -22.71 6.39 19.72
N ASP A 696 -22.65 5.28 19.00
CA ASP A 696 -23.09 3.95 19.48
C ASP A 696 -22.15 3.30 20.51
#